data_AF-A0A945WZD2-F1
#
_entry.id   AF-A0A945WZD2-F1
#
_cell.length_a   1.000
_cell.length_b   1.000
_cell.length_c   1.000
_cell.angle_alpha   90.00
_cell.angle_beta   90.00
_cell.angle_gamma   90.00
#
_symmetry.space_group_name_H-M   'P 1'
#
loop_
_entity.id
_entity.type
_entity.pdbx_description
1 polymer ?
#
loop_
_entity_poly.entity_id
_entity_poly.type
_entity_poly.pdbx_seq_one_letter_code
_entity_poly.pdbx_strand_id
1 'polypeptide(L)'
;MLRSIHRGHCLGTACILLSAAALLRCPAETLSTKTLDLSLENGRIVRMTNKLTGETMASEPDKGTFSLLWHRRPLHAPLEGMAAQQTASSACQWTFETDNQTSGWTSFTPDAGTGDVAVHQGGRSSRPGLYGTVWGLNSVPDSTTTLIIPGHSGIALGESTASTDLHLSWPTSWEAGMVLLQMEKGGFLIWARDPKLRFKALGVNHSHGKINVQFQSHNHAPFDGSGETTSVEWVITPYKGDWRVGAEHYRCWLKTQRPLVPLERQRPAWVKDIRFMAITGLNTELIAELARKVDPTRSVLYVPNWRKDRYDVNYPDYTASEQLGPFMVAAHALGFRVMLHVNYFGCDEKHALYERFKAYHLRSPHSDSLQWWIPPRQREKAGTPTIKFAYIHPGCAAWRALLVERFRELTETYGVDSLHLDQTLCIPNHNRGRVDGLTVPEGNLLMHRELREAMPAVALSGEGLNEVTTPYEAFAQRHAPRAVDHSHGSWNEAAVGYGHPVSSYLFLPQTVINGYLGLTNPANEGLYRAWKRSYENWGVIPTYARPSTAQLEAPSDEVRLLLEEAVLWTEHRLLPDFTGDWGSQTKFRWRGDDGVRVTMVAGPGNGSHCLLTGRNGRARELYRYVQGATRHESKADIQGWVAFDDDTILGLHPERTYLCSQRPRDPNVPHLATIPEQAVVQTARRNETRLVVELRDFAAERFFDLVEEVRSATCTVRTEAGETALERGGKFETGENVCGGIRRRSIFAHPPWHARQDVPGGVLGQTVAAYVVDLPRDRAAKLSFGIGLRDGVNERSDGATFIVRVNDQEVFNAHWAESAWSEHEIDLKHVVGERIKLELVTTPGPEDSPAFDWAIWGEPTVSLTDSGIAQGVDFVSPEPVTAVVADGMCRMDQPSLEADGMHRYTLEARVPGTVAFLWDRPVDVAYPIDLAKTPRTLSATVAGAPVALPMKHVATGPGSGTSEGETRSGLAAHPPNDGRVVADFFMRLPAASRITLSFAVALQDGSESDGCRFMVQANGVDVFNQLLTGPDGWHPGTVDLSRHAGRPVLLSLIVDSEGQYNFDWARWGQPIIRAE
;
A
#
# COMPACT_ATOMS: atom_id res chain seq x y z
N MET A 1 -92.63 -19.78 5.61
CA MET A 1 -92.67 -20.50 4.30
C MET A 1 -91.40 -20.09 3.57
N LEU A 2 -90.39 -20.96 3.56
CA LEU A 2 -89.85 -21.70 2.39
C LEU A 2 -89.20 -20.75 1.35
N ARG A 3 -87.99 -20.88 0.80
CA ARG A 3 -86.81 -21.79 0.80
C ARG A 3 -85.78 -21.04 -0.10
N SER A 4 -84.47 -20.98 0.20
CA SER A 4 -83.37 -21.65 -0.57
C SER A 4 -82.10 -20.80 -0.37
N ILE A 5 -81.14 -21.13 0.51
CA ILE A 5 -80.00 -22.07 0.42
C ILE A 5 -78.77 -21.56 -0.38
N HIS A 6 -77.73 -21.19 0.40
CA HIS A 6 -76.26 -21.36 0.26
C HIS A 6 -75.49 -20.89 -1.00
N ARG A 7 -74.28 -20.30 -0.93
CA ARG A 7 -73.13 -20.42 0.02
C ARG A 7 -72.28 -19.13 -0.04
N GLY A 8 -71.67 -18.74 1.08
CA GLY A 8 -70.91 -17.49 1.23
C GLY A 8 -69.43 -17.58 0.84
N HIS A 9 -68.80 -16.41 0.70
CA HIS A 9 -67.35 -16.18 0.75
C HIS A 9 -67.04 -14.96 1.63
N CYS A 10 -65.92 -15.08 2.35
CA CYS A 10 -65.48 -14.31 3.50
C CYS A 10 -65.04 -12.87 3.20
N LEU A 11 -65.05 -12.10 4.30
CA LEU A 11 -64.59 -10.73 4.45
C LEU A 11 -63.18 -10.45 3.91
N GLY A 12 -63.06 -9.24 3.37
CA GLY A 12 -61.81 -8.49 3.25
C GLY A 12 -61.95 -7.46 2.15
N THR A 13 -61.92 -6.16 2.49
CA THR A 13 -61.09 -5.09 1.89
C THR A 13 -61.70 -3.70 2.20
N ALA A 14 -60.82 -2.77 2.56
CA ALA A 14 -60.90 -1.31 2.40
C ALA A 14 -61.92 -0.51 3.23
N CYS A 15 -61.39 0.29 4.17
CA CYS A 15 -61.65 1.72 4.17
C CYS A 15 -60.37 2.47 4.53
N ILE A 16 -59.73 3.02 3.50
CA ILE A 16 -58.76 4.12 3.58
C ILE A 16 -59.57 5.37 3.97
N LEU A 17 -59.26 5.96 5.12
CA LEU A 17 -59.68 7.33 5.43
C LEU A 17 -58.43 8.20 5.43
N LEU A 18 -58.29 8.96 4.35
CA LEU A 18 -57.44 10.13 4.22
C LEU A 18 -57.82 11.15 5.31
N SER A 19 -57.00 11.24 6.36
CA SER A 19 -56.90 12.47 7.14
C SER A 19 -55.81 13.34 6.50
N ALA A 20 -56.24 14.42 5.83
CA ALA A 20 -55.37 15.51 5.43
C ALA A 20 -54.76 16.16 6.68
N ALA A 21 -53.62 15.65 7.13
CA ALA A 21 -52.77 16.36 8.07
C ALA A 21 -52.09 17.49 7.29
N ALA A 22 -52.23 18.72 7.78
CA ALA A 22 -51.53 19.87 7.24
C ALA A 22 -50.03 19.54 7.13
N LEU A 23 -49.50 19.59 5.90
CA LEU A 23 -48.06 19.65 5.61
C LEU A 23 -47.53 20.96 6.19
N LEU A 24 -47.23 20.95 7.49
CA LEU A 24 -46.42 21.99 8.11
C LEU A 24 -45.02 21.87 7.49
N ARG A 25 -44.64 22.87 6.69
CA ARG A 25 -43.25 23.05 6.26
C ARG A 25 -42.41 23.20 7.52
N CYS A 26 -41.56 22.23 7.81
CA CYS A 26 -40.48 22.46 8.74
C CYS A 26 -39.48 23.44 8.12
N PRO A 27 -39.22 24.61 8.73
CA PRO A 27 -38.14 25.49 8.31
C PRO A 27 -36.81 24.80 8.61
N ALA A 28 -35.76 25.06 7.82
CA ALA A 28 -34.40 24.50 7.94
C ALA A 28 -34.10 23.96 9.35
N GLU A 29 -34.22 22.62 9.50
CA GLU A 29 -34.34 22.00 10.81
C GLU A 29 -32.96 21.89 11.44
N THR A 30 -32.69 22.74 12.43
CA THR A 30 -31.58 22.52 13.35
C THR A 30 -32.07 21.65 14.49
N LEU A 31 -31.59 20.41 14.55
CA LEU A 31 -31.77 19.51 15.69
C LEU A 31 -30.72 19.86 16.75
N SER A 32 -31.17 20.16 17.96
CA SER A 32 -30.30 20.64 19.04
C SER A 32 -30.36 19.69 20.24
N THR A 33 -29.19 19.26 20.72
CA THR A 33 -29.02 18.52 21.98
C THR A 33 -28.16 19.33 22.95
N LYS A 34 -27.88 18.78 24.14
CA LYS A 34 -26.94 19.41 25.09
C LYS A 34 -25.48 19.42 24.62
N THR A 35 -25.11 18.58 23.64
CA THR A 35 -23.72 18.44 23.18
C THR A 35 -23.52 18.70 21.67
N LEU A 36 -24.59 18.70 20.87
CA LEU A 36 -24.55 18.81 19.41
C LEU A 36 -25.63 19.77 18.91
N ASP A 37 -25.30 20.62 17.93
CA ASP A 37 -26.29 21.18 17.00
C ASP A 37 -26.07 20.57 15.61
N LEU A 38 -27.14 20.06 15.01
CA LEU A 38 -27.14 19.42 13.70
C LEU A 38 -28.11 20.15 12.77
N SER A 39 -27.60 20.81 11.73
CA SER A 39 -28.46 21.44 10.72
C SER A 39 -28.69 20.48 9.56
N LEU A 40 -29.96 20.32 9.20
CA LEU A 40 -30.42 19.37 8.19
C LEU A 40 -31.13 20.08 7.03
N GLU A 41 -30.83 19.64 5.81
CA GLU A 41 -31.51 20.06 4.59
C GLU A 41 -31.94 18.83 3.79
N ASN A 42 -33.26 18.68 3.55
CA ASN A 42 -33.84 17.53 2.83
C ASN A 42 -33.31 16.17 3.35
N GLY A 43 -33.24 16.00 4.68
CA GLY A 43 -32.78 14.78 5.33
C GLY A 43 -31.27 14.53 5.28
N ARG A 44 -30.48 15.54 4.88
CA ARG A 44 -29.02 15.48 4.77
C ARG A 44 -28.37 16.43 5.76
N ILE A 45 -27.21 16.04 6.29
CA ILE A 45 -26.42 16.88 7.19
C ILE A 45 -25.69 17.93 6.36
N VAL A 46 -25.88 19.20 6.70
CA VAL A 46 -25.15 20.34 6.10
C VAL A 46 -24.22 21.04 7.10
N ARG A 47 -24.48 20.86 8.41
CA ARG A 47 -23.65 21.43 9.46
C ARG A 47 -23.74 20.61 10.74
N MET A 48 -22.59 20.43 11.40
CA MET A 48 -22.48 19.83 12.73
C MET A 48 -21.67 20.76 13.64
N THR A 49 -22.22 21.14 14.78
CA THR A 49 -21.54 21.98 15.77
C THR A 49 -21.35 21.22 17.07
N ASN A 50 -20.09 21.01 17.48
CA ASN A 50 -19.75 20.37 18.74
C ASN A 50 -19.85 21.41 19.87
N LYS A 51 -20.90 21.35 20.70
CA LYS A 51 -21.08 22.30 21.81
C LYS A 51 -20.04 22.18 22.91
N LEU A 52 -19.32 21.05 22.97
CA LEU A 52 -18.27 20.83 23.96
C LEU A 52 -17.00 21.65 23.65
N THR A 53 -16.80 22.02 22.38
CA THR A 53 -15.61 22.75 21.90
C THR A 53 -15.93 24.07 21.21
N GLY A 54 -17.16 24.24 20.72
CA GLY A 54 -17.59 25.36 19.88
C GLY A 54 -17.21 25.20 18.40
N GLU A 55 -16.54 24.11 18.02
CA GLU A 55 -16.12 23.86 16.64
C GLU A 55 -17.31 23.47 15.77
N THR A 56 -17.30 23.95 14.53
CA THR A 56 -18.31 23.65 13.51
C THR A 56 -17.64 23.00 12.32
N MET A 57 -18.25 21.92 11.84
CA MET A 57 -17.96 21.32 10.55
C MET A 57 -19.13 21.59 9.60
N ALA A 58 -18.82 22.04 8.38
CA ALA A 58 -19.79 22.19 7.30
C ALA A 58 -19.66 21.02 6.31
N SER A 59 -20.79 20.63 5.73
CA SER A 59 -20.89 19.63 4.67
C SER A 59 -21.86 20.13 3.59
N GLU A 60 -21.65 19.72 2.35
CA GLU A 60 -22.53 20.10 1.24
C GLU A 60 -23.56 18.99 0.97
N PRO A 61 -24.83 19.35 0.66
CA PRO A 61 -25.85 18.36 0.33
C PRO A 61 -25.60 17.78 -1.07
N ASP A 62 -25.53 16.44 -1.19
CA ASP A 62 -25.43 15.74 -2.48
C ASP A 62 -26.43 14.57 -2.61
N LYS A 63 -26.70 14.13 -3.85
CA LYS A 63 -27.57 13.00 -4.23
C LYS A 63 -27.21 11.70 -3.52
N GLY A 64 -25.92 11.45 -3.25
CA GLY A 64 -25.44 10.21 -2.61
C GLY A 64 -25.72 10.06 -1.11
N THR A 65 -26.13 11.13 -0.43
CA THR A 65 -26.20 11.20 1.04
C THR A 65 -27.37 10.43 1.67
N PHE A 66 -28.37 10.04 0.89
CA PHE A 66 -29.45 9.15 1.34
C PHE A 66 -29.88 8.25 0.18
N SER A 67 -29.75 6.93 0.35
CA SER A 67 -30.11 5.97 -0.69
C SER A 67 -30.59 4.64 -0.11
N LEU A 68 -31.35 3.92 -0.91
CA LEU A 68 -31.63 2.50 -0.72
C LEU A 68 -30.76 1.66 -1.65
N LEU A 69 -30.42 0.43 -1.27
CA LEU A 69 -29.61 -0.47 -2.10
C LEU A 69 -30.47 -1.58 -2.69
N TRP A 70 -30.48 -1.69 -4.02
CA TRP A 70 -31.32 -2.62 -4.78
C TRP A 70 -30.52 -3.32 -5.88
N HIS A 71 -30.42 -4.66 -5.87
CA HIS A 71 -29.66 -5.46 -6.86
C HIS A 71 -28.28 -4.85 -7.25
N ARG A 72 -27.47 -4.45 -6.25
CA ARG A 72 -26.16 -3.77 -6.38
C ARG A 72 -26.19 -2.34 -6.92
N ARG A 73 -27.35 -1.73 -7.12
CA ARG A 73 -27.50 -0.33 -7.53
C ARG A 73 -28.04 0.52 -6.38
N PRO A 74 -27.48 1.71 -6.14
CA PRO A 74 -28.12 2.67 -5.25
C PRO A 74 -29.35 3.26 -5.93
N LEU A 75 -30.43 3.39 -5.16
CA LEU A 75 -31.61 4.15 -5.47
C LEU A 75 -31.59 5.41 -4.60
N HIS A 76 -31.14 6.51 -5.18
CA HIS A 76 -30.94 7.77 -4.46
C HIS A 76 -32.28 8.44 -4.14
N ALA A 77 -32.38 9.00 -2.93
CA ALA A 77 -33.47 9.91 -2.61
C ALA A 77 -33.34 11.18 -3.46
N PRO A 78 -34.46 11.78 -3.92
CA PRO A 78 -34.41 13.02 -4.69
C PRO A 78 -33.74 14.15 -3.87
N LEU A 79 -33.13 15.11 -4.58
CA LEU A 79 -32.53 16.29 -3.93
C LEU A 79 -33.59 17.21 -3.34
N GLU A 80 -34.74 17.31 -3.99
CA GLU A 80 -35.86 18.17 -3.63
C GLU A 80 -37.15 17.35 -3.50
N GLY A 81 -38.14 17.88 -2.78
CA GLY A 81 -39.48 17.28 -2.69
C GLY A 81 -39.60 16.13 -1.69
N MET A 82 -38.63 15.93 -0.79
CA MET A 82 -38.79 15.01 0.35
C MET A 82 -39.78 15.57 1.36
N ALA A 83 -40.69 14.73 1.86
CA ALA A 83 -41.62 15.13 2.92
C ALA A 83 -40.91 15.02 4.28
N ALA A 84 -40.82 16.15 4.99
CA ALA A 84 -40.33 16.21 6.36
C ALA A 84 -41.50 16.13 7.35
N GLN A 85 -41.32 15.37 8.43
CA GLN A 85 -42.29 15.29 9.51
C GLN A 85 -41.56 15.20 10.86
N GLN A 86 -41.94 16.07 11.79
CA GLN A 86 -41.56 15.92 13.20
C GLN A 86 -42.45 14.86 13.84
N THR A 87 -41.82 13.89 14.51
CA THR A 87 -42.52 12.81 15.20
C THR A 87 -42.76 13.16 16.68
N ALA A 88 -43.64 12.40 17.34
CA ALA A 88 -43.97 12.61 18.76
C ALA A 88 -42.76 12.47 19.71
N SER A 89 -41.65 11.86 19.26
CA SER A 89 -40.42 11.65 20.03
C SER A 89 -39.38 12.77 19.85
N SER A 90 -39.74 13.93 19.30
CA SER A 90 -38.82 15.00 18.87
C SER A 90 -37.83 14.61 17.78
N ALA A 91 -38.00 13.43 17.17
CA ALA A 91 -37.21 13.02 16.02
C ALA A 91 -37.71 13.68 14.73
N CYS A 92 -36.76 14.01 13.88
CA CYS A 92 -37.00 14.60 12.57
C CYS A 92 -36.85 13.53 11.51
N GLN A 93 -37.91 13.30 10.73
CA GLN A 93 -37.94 12.22 9.72
C GLN A 93 -38.21 12.79 8.33
N TRP A 94 -37.45 12.29 7.35
CA TRP A 94 -37.66 12.56 5.94
C TRP A 94 -38.04 11.29 5.23
N THR A 95 -39.06 11.38 4.38
CA THR A 95 -39.53 10.28 3.56
C THR A 95 -39.50 10.64 2.08
N PHE A 96 -39.23 9.67 1.23
CA PHE A 96 -39.34 9.81 -0.20
C PHE A 96 -40.02 8.59 -0.82
N GLU A 97 -40.60 8.78 -2.00
CA GLU A 97 -41.14 7.72 -2.85
C GLU A 97 -40.56 7.86 -4.25
N THR A 98 -40.23 6.72 -4.85
CA THR A 98 -39.68 6.61 -6.21
C THR A 98 -40.45 5.54 -6.97
N ASP A 99 -40.73 5.81 -8.25
CA ASP A 99 -41.38 4.90 -9.20
C ASP A 99 -42.75 4.34 -8.75
N ASN A 100 -43.46 5.00 -7.82
CA ASN A 100 -44.72 4.53 -7.20
C ASN A 100 -44.66 3.11 -6.63
N GLN A 101 -43.46 2.60 -6.33
CA GLN A 101 -43.23 1.21 -5.94
C GLN A 101 -42.24 1.09 -4.79
N THR A 102 -41.37 2.07 -4.61
CA THR A 102 -40.35 2.06 -3.56
C THR A 102 -40.45 3.32 -2.73
N SER A 103 -40.48 3.16 -1.41
CA SER A 103 -40.44 4.25 -0.45
C SER A 103 -39.27 4.07 0.51
N GLY A 104 -38.68 5.18 0.95
CA GLY A 104 -37.59 5.21 1.89
C GLY A 104 -37.79 6.28 2.95
N TRP A 105 -37.17 6.10 4.11
CA TRP A 105 -37.14 7.08 5.18
C TRP A 105 -35.79 7.16 5.88
N THR A 106 -35.43 8.34 6.37
CA THR A 106 -34.30 8.58 7.28
C THR A 106 -34.80 9.43 8.44
N SER A 107 -34.43 9.07 9.67
CA SER A 107 -34.84 9.73 10.90
C SER A 107 -33.63 10.05 11.77
N PHE A 108 -33.60 11.27 12.31
CA PHE A 108 -32.62 11.74 13.28
C PHE A 108 -33.31 11.92 14.63
N THR A 109 -32.89 11.15 15.63
CA THR A 109 -33.52 11.10 16.95
C THR A 109 -32.54 11.58 18.02
N PRO A 110 -32.81 12.70 18.73
CA PRO A 110 -31.96 13.17 19.81
C PRO A 110 -32.12 12.27 21.05
N ASP A 111 -31.02 11.95 21.71
CA ASP A 111 -31.01 11.28 23.01
C ASP A 111 -30.78 12.32 24.12
N ALA A 112 -31.82 12.63 24.88
CA ALA A 112 -31.75 13.62 25.96
C ALA A 112 -30.80 13.22 27.09
N GLY A 113 -30.59 11.91 27.31
CA GLY A 113 -29.73 11.39 28.38
C GLY A 113 -28.25 11.55 28.06
N THR A 114 -27.85 11.19 26.84
CA THR A 114 -26.43 11.25 26.40
C THR A 114 -26.07 12.59 25.76
N GLY A 115 -27.01 13.22 25.05
CA GLY A 115 -26.76 14.33 24.15
C GLY A 115 -26.42 13.89 22.72
N ASP A 116 -26.40 12.58 22.45
CA ASP A 116 -26.11 12.04 21.13
C ASP A 116 -27.32 12.18 20.19
N VAL A 117 -27.09 11.92 18.90
CA VAL A 117 -28.15 11.80 17.89
C VAL A 117 -28.06 10.44 17.24
N ALA A 118 -29.16 9.67 17.29
CA ALA A 118 -29.31 8.41 16.59
C ALA A 118 -29.84 8.65 15.17
N VAL A 119 -29.31 7.90 14.20
CA VAL A 119 -29.75 7.92 12.80
C VAL A 119 -30.29 6.54 12.45
N HIS A 120 -31.53 6.53 11.97
CA HIS A 120 -32.20 5.33 11.49
C HIS A 120 -32.68 5.54 10.06
N GLN A 121 -32.62 4.48 9.28
CA GLN A 121 -33.16 4.47 7.93
C GLN A 121 -33.97 3.21 7.68
N GLY A 122 -34.84 3.28 6.71
CA GLY A 122 -35.50 2.09 6.19
C GLY A 122 -36.11 2.34 4.83
N GLY A 123 -36.54 1.25 4.22
CA GLY A 123 -37.20 1.31 2.93
C GLY A 123 -38.10 0.10 2.72
N ARG A 124 -39.09 0.29 1.87
CA ARG A 124 -40.03 -0.72 1.41
C ARG A 124 -40.16 -0.62 -0.09
N SER A 125 -40.19 -1.76 -0.77
CA SER A 125 -40.45 -1.85 -2.19
C SER A 125 -41.41 -2.98 -2.48
N SER A 126 -42.33 -2.77 -3.42
CA SER A 126 -43.07 -3.87 -4.04
C SER A 126 -42.20 -4.71 -4.99
N ARG A 127 -41.02 -4.20 -5.38
CA ARG A 127 -40.01 -4.95 -6.14
C ARG A 127 -39.11 -5.73 -5.17
N PRO A 128 -38.85 -7.02 -5.41
CA PRO A 128 -37.86 -7.77 -4.64
C PRO A 128 -36.43 -7.24 -4.89
N GLY A 129 -35.47 -7.59 -4.02
CA GLY A 129 -34.05 -7.27 -4.19
C GLY A 129 -33.54 -6.09 -3.37
N LEU A 130 -34.37 -5.51 -2.49
CA LEU A 130 -34.01 -4.42 -1.60
C LEU A 130 -33.21 -4.96 -0.42
N TYR A 131 -31.95 -4.52 -0.25
CA TYR A 131 -31.04 -5.17 0.71
C TYR A 131 -30.29 -4.24 1.66
N GLY A 132 -30.37 -2.93 1.50
CA GLY A 132 -29.66 -2.03 2.42
C GLY A 132 -30.03 -0.56 2.31
N THR A 133 -29.44 0.22 3.20
CA THR A 133 -29.59 1.68 3.27
C THR A 133 -28.23 2.36 3.28
N VAL A 134 -28.18 3.61 2.83
CA VAL A 134 -26.98 4.46 2.82
C VAL A 134 -27.33 5.83 3.37
N TRP A 135 -26.50 6.36 4.29
CA TRP A 135 -26.46 7.78 4.63
C TRP A 135 -25.01 8.29 4.71
N GLY A 136 -24.77 9.60 4.78
CA GLY A 136 -23.38 10.09 4.77
C GLY A 136 -23.16 11.57 5.07
N LEU A 137 -21.92 12.00 4.85
CA LEU A 137 -21.42 13.37 4.91
C LEU A 137 -20.63 13.66 3.62
N ASN A 138 -20.79 14.83 3.00
CA ASN A 138 -20.03 15.21 1.81
C ASN A 138 -19.32 16.54 1.98
N SER A 139 -18.27 16.74 1.18
CA SER A 139 -17.48 17.96 1.12
C SER A 139 -16.89 18.39 2.47
N VAL A 140 -16.59 17.44 3.36
CA VAL A 140 -15.93 17.72 4.65
C VAL A 140 -14.51 18.20 4.36
N PRO A 141 -14.10 19.40 4.80
CA PRO A 141 -12.78 19.95 4.50
C PRO A 141 -11.65 19.23 5.25
N ASP A 142 -10.66 18.69 4.52
CA ASP A 142 -9.50 17.99 5.10
C ASP A 142 -8.53 18.92 5.85
N SER A 143 -8.54 20.22 5.52
CA SER A 143 -7.75 21.28 6.14
C SER A 143 -8.13 21.58 7.59
N THR A 144 -9.29 21.11 8.05
CA THR A 144 -9.76 21.30 9.44
C THR A 144 -10.23 20.02 10.10
N THR A 145 -10.32 18.92 9.33
CA THR A 145 -10.87 17.64 9.81
C THR A 145 -10.04 16.48 9.29
N THR A 146 -9.54 15.65 10.20
CA THR A 146 -8.93 14.36 9.88
C THR A 146 -9.95 13.24 10.09
N LEU A 147 -10.20 12.42 9.06
CA LEU A 147 -11.03 11.22 9.16
C LEU A 147 -10.18 10.03 9.61
N ILE A 148 -10.46 9.48 10.78
CA ILE A 148 -9.77 8.33 11.37
C ILE A 148 -10.66 7.10 11.32
N ILE A 149 -10.15 6.01 10.75
CA ILE A 149 -10.92 4.80 10.44
C ILE A 149 -10.20 3.57 10.99
N PRO A 150 -10.84 2.74 11.85
CA PRO A 150 -10.34 1.43 12.23
C PRO A 150 -10.63 0.41 11.13
N GLY A 151 -9.99 0.61 9.98
CA GLY A 151 -10.06 -0.25 8.81
C GLY A 151 -8.70 -0.33 8.13
N HIS A 152 -8.41 -1.44 7.46
CA HIS A 152 -7.08 -1.70 6.88
C HIS A 152 -5.93 -1.45 7.84
N SER A 153 -6.05 -2.01 9.03
CA SER A 153 -5.12 -1.84 10.14
C SER A 153 -5.18 -0.52 10.93
N GLY A 154 -6.07 0.39 10.55
CA GLY A 154 -6.18 1.71 11.16
C GLY A 154 -5.48 2.74 10.29
N ILE A 155 -6.27 3.70 9.79
CA ILE A 155 -5.81 4.75 8.88
C ILE A 155 -6.36 6.12 9.28
N ALA A 156 -5.67 7.18 8.87
CA ALA A 156 -6.10 8.57 8.97
C ALA A 156 -5.98 9.27 7.61
N LEU A 157 -7.01 10.02 7.24
CA LEU A 157 -7.07 10.81 6.01
C LEU A 157 -7.25 12.29 6.38
N GLY A 158 -6.34 13.13 5.91
CA GLY A 158 -6.37 14.58 6.14
C GLY A 158 -5.57 15.31 5.07
N GLU A 159 -5.19 16.57 5.36
CA GLU A 159 -4.53 17.46 4.40
C GLU A 159 -3.26 16.88 3.76
N SER A 160 -2.46 16.10 4.49
CA SER A 160 -1.23 15.50 3.94
C SER A 160 -1.47 14.19 3.20
N THR A 161 -2.70 13.69 3.13
CA THR A 161 -3.04 12.43 2.48
C THR A 161 -3.29 12.65 0.98
N ALA A 162 -2.72 11.79 0.12
CA ALA A 162 -3.06 11.81 -1.29
C ALA A 162 -4.53 11.41 -1.53
N SER A 163 -5.02 11.72 -2.73
CA SER A 163 -6.37 11.33 -3.13
C SER A 163 -6.56 9.81 -3.02
N THR A 164 -7.67 9.39 -2.42
CA THR A 164 -7.96 7.97 -2.23
C THR A 164 -9.46 7.71 -2.24
N ASP A 165 -9.85 6.57 -2.80
CA ASP A 165 -11.19 6.01 -2.71
C ASP A 165 -11.13 4.69 -1.94
N LEU A 166 -12.04 4.50 -0.99
CA LEU A 166 -12.08 3.34 -0.10
C LEU A 166 -13.50 2.80 -0.03
N HIS A 167 -13.63 1.48 -0.21
CA HIS A 167 -14.85 0.75 0.12
C HIS A 167 -14.51 -0.36 1.12
N LEU A 168 -14.84 -0.15 2.39
CA LEU A 168 -14.53 -1.06 3.48
C LEU A 168 -15.77 -1.85 3.88
N SER A 169 -15.67 -3.18 3.90
CA SER A 169 -16.73 -4.08 4.32
C SER A 169 -16.45 -4.57 5.72
N TRP A 170 -17.43 -4.43 6.61
CA TRP A 170 -17.34 -4.97 7.96
C TRP A 170 -17.73 -6.46 8.00
N PRO A 171 -17.06 -7.29 8.80
CA PRO A 171 -15.93 -6.98 9.70
C PRO A 171 -14.56 -7.27 9.08
N THR A 172 -14.44 -7.38 7.74
CA THR A 172 -13.21 -7.82 7.07
C THR A 172 -12.19 -6.71 6.87
N SER A 173 -12.52 -5.69 6.07
CA SER A 173 -11.64 -4.55 5.82
C SER A 173 -11.95 -3.35 6.72
N TRP A 174 -13.13 -3.34 7.34
CA TRP A 174 -13.50 -2.41 8.42
C TRP A 174 -13.61 -3.19 9.73
N GLU A 175 -12.63 -3.00 10.62
CA GLU A 175 -12.38 -3.87 11.78
C GLU A 175 -13.32 -3.57 12.95
N ALA A 176 -13.80 -2.33 13.04
CA ALA A 176 -14.79 -1.88 14.00
C ALA A 176 -15.80 -0.93 13.34
N GLY A 177 -17.08 -1.04 13.69
CA GLY A 177 -18.17 -0.27 13.05
C GLY A 177 -18.23 1.21 13.45
N MET A 178 -17.12 1.94 13.43
CA MET A 178 -17.02 3.36 13.79
C MET A 178 -16.02 4.13 12.93
N VAL A 179 -16.15 5.45 12.90
CA VAL A 179 -15.16 6.41 12.40
C VAL A 179 -15.09 7.63 13.32
N LEU A 180 -13.98 8.36 13.29
CA LEU A 180 -13.80 9.62 14.02
C LEU A 180 -13.51 10.75 13.03
N LEU A 181 -14.19 11.87 13.21
CA LEU A 181 -13.87 13.14 12.56
C LEU A 181 -13.14 13.99 13.61
N GLN A 182 -11.81 14.05 13.53
CA GLN A 182 -10.96 14.78 14.47
C GLN A 182 -10.75 16.21 13.98
N MET A 183 -11.06 17.19 14.83
CA MET A 183 -10.80 18.62 14.65
C MET A 183 -9.72 19.09 15.65
N GLU A 184 -9.52 20.39 15.84
CA GLU A 184 -8.45 20.93 16.68
C GLU A 184 -8.66 20.64 18.18
N LYS A 185 -9.88 20.85 18.70
CA LYS A 185 -10.18 20.76 20.14
C LYS A 185 -11.03 19.55 20.53
N GLY A 186 -11.51 18.79 19.55
CA GLY A 186 -12.44 17.69 19.74
C GLY A 186 -12.83 17.06 18.41
N GLY A 187 -14.03 16.50 18.35
CA GLY A 187 -14.53 15.91 17.12
C GLY A 187 -15.86 15.20 17.27
N PHE A 188 -16.17 14.34 16.30
CA PHE A 188 -17.37 13.52 16.30
C PHE A 188 -17.01 12.04 16.10
N LEU A 189 -17.53 11.17 16.96
CA LEU A 189 -17.56 9.73 16.76
C LEU A 189 -18.86 9.40 16.03
N ILE A 190 -18.76 8.76 14.86
CA ILE A 190 -19.91 8.19 14.16
C ILE A 190 -19.77 6.67 14.20
N TRP A 191 -20.75 5.98 14.78
CA TRP A 191 -20.62 4.56 15.08
C TRP A 191 -21.93 3.80 15.03
N ALA A 192 -21.84 2.49 14.77
CA ALA A 192 -22.98 1.57 14.77
C ALA A 192 -23.18 0.97 16.16
N ARG A 193 -24.27 1.35 16.85
CA ARG A 193 -24.71 0.70 18.09
C ARG A 193 -25.46 -0.60 17.76
N ASP A 194 -24.70 -1.61 17.37
CA ASP A 194 -25.23 -2.86 16.81
C ASP A 194 -24.80 -4.10 17.61
N PRO A 195 -25.61 -4.56 18.57
CA PRO A 195 -25.30 -5.79 19.30
C PRO A 195 -25.47 -7.07 18.45
N LYS A 196 -26.15 -6.97 17.30
CA LYS A 196 -26.64 -8.11 16.50
C LYS A 196 -25.70 -8.51 15.35
N LEU A 197 -24.52 -7.91 15.23
CA LEU A 197 -23.52 -8.25 14.21
C LEU A 197 -24.07 -8.16 12.77
N ARG A 198 -24.85 -7.09 12.49
CA ARG A 198 -25.40 -6.87 11.15
C ARG A 198 -24.30 -6.38 10.20
N PHE A 199 -24.36 -6.85 8.95
CA PHE A 199 -23.43 -6.42 7.92
C PHE A 199 -23.59 -4.94 7.61
N LYS A 200 -22.45 -4.28 7.38
CA LYS A 200 -22.32 -2.85 7.13
C LYS A 200 -21.10 -2.59 6.26
N ALA A 201 -21.05 -1.44 5.62
CA ALA A 201 -19.90 -1.02 4.82
C ALA A 201 -19.69 0.49 4.94
N LEU A 202 -18.47 0.94 4.62
CA LEU A 202 -18.04 2.32 4.63
C LEU A 202 -17.49 2.68 3.25
N GLY A 203 -18.09 3.66 2.58
CA GLY A 203 -17.52 4.30 1.40
C GLY A 203 -16.82 5.60 1.80
N VAL A 204 -15.61 5.84 1.33
CA VAL A 204 -14.88 7.10 1.55
C VAL A 204 -14.21 7.55 0.28
N ASN A 205 -14.47 8.79 -0.14
CA ASN A 205 -13.72 9.44 -1.20
C ASN A 205 -13.01 10.66 -0.61
N HIS A 206 -11.68 10.68 -0.70
CA HIS A 206 -10.83 11.81 -0.33
C HIS A 206 -10.19 12.35 -1.61
N SER A 207 -10.56 13.56 -2.02
CA SER A 207 -10.01 14.21 -3.20
C SER A 207 -10.19 15.73 -3.11
N HIS A 208 -9.30 16.50 -3.74
CA HIS A 208 -9.41 17.96 -3.85
C HIS A 208 -9.63 18.69 -2.51
N GLY A 209 -8.99 18.24 -1.43
CA GLY A 209 -9.14 18.83 -0.09
C GLY A 209 -10.48 18.53 0.60
N LYS A 210 -11.23 17.54 0.09
CA LYS A 210 -12.58 17.19 0.54
C LYS A 210 -12.69 15.70 0.84
N ILE A 211 -13.45 15.39 1.89
CA ILE A 211 -13.76 14.03 2.33
C ILE A 211 -15.27 13.81 2.22
N ASN A 212 -15.65 12.76 1.49
CA ASN A 212 -17.01 12.24 1.39
C ASN A 212 -17.06 10.89 2.10
N VAL A 213 -18.06 10.67 2.96
CA VAL A 213 -18.21 9.45 3.77
C VAL A 213 -19.62 8.91 3.63
N GLN A 214 -19.76 7.62 3.34
CA GLN A 214 -21.02 6.91 3.19
C GLN A 214 -21.08 5.70 4.12
N PHE A 215 -22.08 5.65 4.98
CA PHE A 215 -22.36 4.56 5.91
C PHE A 215 -23.47 3.68 5.36
N GLN A 216 -23.18 2.40 5.17
CA GLN A 216 -24.14 1.43 4.64
C GLN A 216 -24.56 0.43 5.71
N SER A 217 -25.83 0.07 5.72
CA SER A 217 -26.37 -1.06 6.49
C SER A 217 -26.97 -2.08 5.56
N HIS A 218 -26.64 -3.35 5.74
CA HIS A 218 -27.12 -4.43 4.88
C HIS A 218 -28.02 -5.39 5.66
N ASN A 219 -28.99 -5.97 4.94
CA ASN A 219 -29.74 -7.12 5.41
C ASN A 219 -28.83 -8.37 5.40
N HIS A 220 -29.26 -9.43 6.08
CA HIS A 220 -28.69 -10.74 5.83
C HIS A 220 -29.21 -11.26 4.48
N ALA A 221 -28.32 -11.83 3.67
CA ALA A 221 -28.73 -12.48 2.44
C ALA A 221 -29.54 -13.78 2.76
N PRO A 222 -30.35 -14.32 1.83
CA PRO A 222 -30.57 -13.90 0.45
C PRO A 222 -31.34 -12.60 0.27
N PHE A 223 -31.02 -11.85 -0.78
CA PHE A 223 -31.65 -10.56 -1.10
C PHE A 223 -32.81 -10.65 -2.08
N ASP A 224 -32.84 -11.69 -2.92
CA ASP A 224 -33.77 -11.81 -4.06
C ASP A 224 -35.25 -11.88 -3.67
N GLY A 225 -35.57 -12.16 -2.40
CA GLY A 225 -36.95 -12.12 -1.88
C GLY A 225 -37.25 -10.88 -1.02
N SER A 226 -36.28 -10.00 -0.81
CA SER A 226 -36.38 -8.91 0.16
C SER A 226 -37.06 -7.69 -0.44
N GLY A 227 -38.20 -7.30 0.13
CA GLY A 227 -38.90 -6.05 -0.18
C GLY A 227 -38.74 -4.97 0.89
N GLU A 228 -38.04 -5.25 1.98
CA GLU A 228 -37.87 -4.31 3.10
C GLU A 228 -36.41 -4.25 3.56
N THR A 229 -35.99 -3.10 4.06
CA THR A 229 -34.69 -2.94 4.70
C THR A 229 -34.75 -1.91 5.81
N THR A 230 -33.85 -2.07 6.79
CA THR A 230 -33.66 -1.12 7.89
C THR A 230 -32.17 -1.00 8.19
N SER A 231 -31.73 0.17 8.63
CA SER A 231 -30.35 0.37 9.05
C SER A 231 -30.03 -0.31 10.39
N VAL A 232 -28.75 -0.40 10.73
CA VAL A 232 -28.37 -0.45 12.16
C VAL A 232 -28.69 0.89 12.82
N GLU A 233 -28.69 0.96 14.15
CA GLU A 233 -28.70 2.24 14.84
C GLU A 233 -27.32 2.88 14.68
N TRP A 234 -27.24 3.93 13.87
CA TRP A 234 -26.05 4.78 13.81
C TRP A 234 -26.16 5.87 14.87
N VAL A 235 -25.03 6.29 15.43
CA VAL A 235 -25.00 7.29 16.50
C VAL A 235 -23.91 8.31 16.21
N ILE A 236 -24.23 9.59 16.38
CA ILE A 236 -23.30 10.72 16.32
C ILE A 236 -23.04 11.19 17.76
N THR A 237 -21.81 11.03 18.23
CA THR A 237 -21.38 11.38 19.59
C THR A 237 -20.26 12.43 19.51
N PRO A 238 -20.51 13.69 19.89
CA PRO A 238 -19.44 14.69 19.99
C PRO A 238 -18.51 14.41 21.16
N TYR A 239 -17.21 14.68 21.01
CA TYR A 239 -16.21 14.55 22.07
C TYR A 239 -15.27 15.76 22.11
N LYS A 240 -14.59 15.94 23.24
CA LYS A 240 -13.57 16.98 23.47
C LYS A 240 -12.23 16.33 23.77
N GLY A 241 -11.14 16.85 23.20
CA GLY A 241 -9.80 16.28 23.27
C GLY A 241 -9.43 15.52 22.00
N ASP A 242 -8.39 14.70 22.09
CA ASP A 242 -7.93 13.90 20.95
C ASP A 242 -8.81 12.66 20.69
N TRP A 243 -8.51 11.99 19.58
CA TRP A 243 -9.26 10.88 19.02
C TRP A 243 -9.43 9.72 19.99
N ARG A 244 -8.54 9.56 20.99
CA ARG A 244 -8.63 8.51 22.01
C ARG A 244 -9.88 8.68 22.87
N VAL A 245 -10.34 9.91 23.09
CA VAL A 245 -11.58 10.16 23.82
C VAL A 245 -12.76 9.56 23.06
N GLY A 246 -12.91 9.89 21.78
CA GLY A 246 -13.97 9.31 20.93
C GLY A 246 -13.82 7.79 20.78
N ALA A 247 -12.61 7.27 20.55
CA ALA A 247 -12.37 5.83 20.48
C ALA A 247 -12.71 5.10 21.80
N GLU A 248 -12.50 5.73 22.96
CA GLU A 248 -12.83 5.16 24.26
C GLU A 248 -14.33 4.97 24.46
N HIS A 249 -15.17 5.89 23.94
CA HIS A 249 -16.63 5.73 23.96
C HIS A 249 -17.03 4.41 23.26
N TYR A 250 -16.49 4.16 22.08
CA TYR A 250 -16.75 2.93 21.34
C TYR A 250 -16.21 1.69 22.07
N ARG A 251 -14.96 1.75 22.56
CA ARG A 251 -14.33 0.66 23.29
C ARG A 251 -15.08 0.29 24.57
N CYS A 252 -15.60 1.28 25.30
CA CYS A 252 -16.45 1.07 26.48
C CYS A 252 -17.74 0.35 26.11
N TRP A 253 -18.43 0.79 25.06
CA TRP A 253 -19.61 0.11 24.56
C TRP A 253 -19.29 -1.34 24.16
N LEU A 254 -18.23 -1.57 23.37
CA LEU A 254 -17.86 -2.90 22.90
C LEU A 254 -17.61 -3.88 24.06
N LYS A 255 -16.96 -3.44 25.15
CA LYS A 255 -16.76 -4.23 26.38
C LYS A 255 -18.07 -4.67 27.04
N THR A 256 -19.16 -3.91 26.89
CA THR A 256 -20.49 -4.32 27.39
C THR A 256 -21.16 -5.36 26.51
N GLN A 257 -20.75 -5.46 25.24
CA GLN A 257 -21.35 -6.35 24.25
C GLN A 257 -20.59 -7.66 24.08
N ARG A 258 -19.28 -7.68 24.36
CA ARG A 258 -18.39 -8.81 24.07
C ARG A 258 -17.46 -9.10 25.26
N PRO A 259 -17.05 -10.37 25.46
CA PRO A 259 -16.16 -10.75 26.56
C PRO A 259 -14.70 -10.37 26.25
N LEU A 260 -14.41 -9.08 26.20
CA LEU A 260 -13.06 -8.58 25.97
C LEU A 260 -12.17 -8.85 27.20
N VAL A 261 -11.35 -9.90 27.14
CA VAL A 261 -10.42 -10.29 28.21
C VAL A 261 -9.14 -9.44 28.12
N PRO A 262 -8.80 -8.65 29.15
CA PRO A 262 -7.54 -7.90 29.16
C PRO A 262 -6.33 -8.81 29.05
N LEU A 263 -5.26 -8.33 28.41
CA LEU A 263 -4.03 -9.10 28.16
C LEU A 263 -3.46 -9.75 29.44
N GLU A 264 -3.52 -9.07 30.58
CA GLU A 264 -3.03 -9.58 31.88
C GLU A 264 -3.80 -10.79 32.39
N ARG A 265 -5.03 -10.98 31.89
CA ARG A 265 -5.95 -12.07 32.24
C ARG A 265 -6.12 -13.09 31.12
N GLN A 266 -5.43 -12.89 29.99
CA GLN A 266 -5.46 -13.83 28.88
C GLN A 266 -4.97 -15.21 29.31
N ARG A 267 -5.48 -16.24 28.61
CA ARG A 267 -5.08 -17.63 28.82
C ARG A 267 -4.51 -18.21 27.53
N PRO A 268 -3.34 -18.85 27.59
CA PRO A 268 -2.57 -19.18 28.81
C PRO A 268 -1.81 -18.00 29.42
N ALA A 269 -1.41 -18.12 30.70
CA ALA A 269 -0.83 -17.02 31.46
C ALA A 269 0.49 -16.46 30.87
N TRP A 270 1.20 -17.25 30.06
CA TRP A 270 2.45 -16.84 29.41
C TRP A 270 2.24 -15.84 28.25
N VAL A 271 1.01 -15.72 27.71
CA VAL A 271 0.71 -14.83 26.57
C VAL A 271 1.15 -13.40 26.84
N LYS A 272 0.86 -12.89 28.05
CA LYS A 272 1.19 -11.52 28.46
C LYS A 272 2.69 -11.22 28.50
N ASP A 273 3.54 -12.25 28.48
CA ASP A 273 5.00 -12.13 28.55
C ASP A 273 5.67 -12.15 27.17
N ILE A 274 4.95 -12.48 26.10
CA ILE A 274 5.52 -12.56 24.74
C ILE A 274 5.80 -11.16 24.18
N ARG A 275 7.00 -11.00 23.62
CA ARG A 275 7.51 -9.72 23.09
C ARG A 275 8.26 -9.85 21.76
N PHE A 276 8.47 -11.07 21.27
CA PHE A 276 9.11 -11.33 19.99
C PHE A 276 8.46 -12.53 19.29
N MET A 277 8.47 -12.51 17.95
CA MET A 277 8.04 -13.64 17.13
C MET A 277 9.04 -13.93 16.01
N ALA A 278 9.26 -15.21 15.70
CA ALA A 278 9.95 -15.62 14.49
C ALA A 278 9.05 -16.52 13.64
N ILE A 279 8.91 -16.21 12.36
CA ILE A 279 8.18 -17.05 11.39
C ILE A 279 9.19 -17.97 10.74
N THR A 280 9.11 -19.28 11.02
CA THR A 280 10.16 -20.24 10.66
C THR A 280 9.60 -21.58 10.20
N GLY A 281 10.48 -22.43 9.67
CA GLY A 281 10.22 -23.84 9.40
C GLY A 281 10.68 -24.75 10.54
N LEU A 282 10.70 -26.06 10.29
CA LEU A 282 11.08 -27.09 11.28
C LEU A 282 12.60 -27.35 11.33
N ASN A 283 13.42 -26.29 11.40
CA ASN A 283 14.89 -26.41 11.45
C ASN A 283 15.40 -26.22 12.89
N THR A 284 15.98 -27.27 13.47
CA THR A 284 16.44 -27.29 14.87
C THR A 284 17.74 -26.51 15.10
N GLU A 285 18.66 -26.53 14.13
CA GLU A 285 19.92 -25.79 14.21
C GLU A 285 19.67 -24.28 14.19
N LEU A 286 18.77 -23.83 13.33
CA LEU A 286 18.36 -22.43 13.19
C LEU A 286 17.79 -21.88 14.50
N ILE A 287 16.89 -22.62 15.17
CA ILE A 287 16.29 -22.14 16.42
C ILE A 287 17.29 -22.16 17.57
N ALA A 288 18.29 -23.04 17.54
CA ALA A 288 19.39 -23.03 18.49
C ALA A 288 20.28 -21.80 18.33
N GLU A 289 20.60 -21.40 17.09
CA GLU A 289 21.30 -20.14 16.82
C GLU A 289 20.46 -18.92 17.21
N LEU A 290 19.17 -18.93 16.92
CA LEU A 290 18.25 -17.85 17.28
C LEU A 290 18.17 -17.68 18.81
N ALA A 291 18.11 -18.77 19.58
CA ALA A 291 18.08 -18.74 21.04
C ALA A 291 19.33 -18.10 21.67
N ARG A 292 20.45 -17.99 20.94
CA ARG A 292 21.64 -17.27 21.39
C ARG A 292 21.54 -15.76 21.19
N LYS A 293 20.58 -15.29 20.38
CA LYS A 293 20.41 -13.89 19.99
C LYS A 293 19.20 -13.23 20.66
N VAL A 294 18.20 -14.00 21.10
CA VAL A 294 16.95 -13.48 21.71
C VAL A 294 16.59 -14.28 22.96
N ASP A 295 15.70 -13.75 23.81
CA ASP A 295 15.15 -14.50 24.96
C ASP A 295 14.05 -15.48 24.48
N PRO A 296 14.31 -16.80 24.46
CA PRO A 296 13.34 -17.78 23.99
C PRO A 296 12.08 -17.84 24.87
N THR A 297 12.19 -17.56 26.18
CA THR A 297 11.07 -17.67 27.13
C THR A 297 9.97 -16.62 26.92
N ARG A 298 10.30 -15.56 26.19
CA ARG A 298 9.41 -14.44 25.82
C ARG A 298 9.14 -14.39 24.32
N SER A 299 9.40 -15.49 23.63
CA SER A 299 9.37 -15.58 22.17
C SER A 299 8.47 -16.71 21.67
N VAL A 300 7.80 -16.47 20.55
CA VAL A 300 6.99 -17.47 19.84
C VAL A 300 7.63 -17.80 18.49
N LEU A 301 7.75 -19.10 18.19
CA LEU A 301 8.04 -19.61 16.86
C LEU A 301 6.72 -19.88 16.15
N TYR A 302 6.39 -19.09 15.14
CA TYR A 302 5.25 -19.32 14.27
C TYR A 302 5.67 -20.21 13.09
N VAL A 303 5.04 -21.38 12.97
CA VAL A 303 5.42 -22.43 12.02
C VAL A 303 4.28 -22.74 11.06
N PRO A 304 4.30 -22.19 9.83
CA PRO A 304 3.27 -22.44 8.82
C PRO A 304 3.35 -23.83 8.19
N ASN A 305 4.57 -24.31 7.92
CA ASN A 305 4.82 -25.55 7.18
C ASN A 305 5.20 -26.70 8.12
N TRP A 306 4.23 -27.22 8.87
CA TRP A 306 4.46 -28.29 9.85
C TRP A 306 3.82 -29.64 9.47
N ARG A 307 2.80 -29.62 8.61
CA ARG A 307 2.03 -30.80 8.18
C ARG A 307 2.83 -31.65 7.19
N LYS A 308 2.37 -32.90 6.98
CA LYS A 308 2.83 -33.75 5.88
C LYS A 308 2.55 -33.12 4.51
N ASP A 309 1.40 -32.44 4.42
CA ASP A 309 0.95 -31.71 3.24
C ASP A 309 1.50 -30.29 3.26
N ARG A 310 1.68 -29.70 2.08
CA ARG A 310 2.16 -28.32 1.95
C ARG A 310 1.16 -27.32 2.51
N TYR A 311 1.63 -26.10 2.81
CA TYR A 311 0.79 -24.93 3.11
C TYR A 311 -0.41 -24.83 2.15
N ASP A 312 -1.60 -24.58 2.70
CA ASP A 312 -2.87 -24.42 1.98
C ASP A 312 -3.36 -25.59 1.12
N VAL A 313 -2.81 -26.80 1.32
CA VAL A 313 -3.22 -27.99 0.57
C VAL A 313 -3.91 -29.00 1.49
N ASN A 314 -4.98 -29.64 0.99
CA ASN A 314 -5.63 -30.79 1.62
C ASN A 314 -6.29 -30.51 3.00
N TYR A 315 -6.73 -29.28 3.28
CA TYR A 315 -7.56 -29.03 4.47
C TYR A 315 -8.87 -29.83 4.41
N PRO A 316 -9.44 -30.29 5.54
CA PRO A 316 -8.99 -30.12 6.92
C PRO A 316 -8.12 -31.30 7.43
N ASP A 317 -7.22 -31.86 6.62
CA ASP A 317 -6.20 -32.81 7.10
C ASP A 317 -5.09 -32.06 7.85
N TYR A 318 -4.90 -32.37 9.13
CA TYR A 318 -3.91 -31.77 10.01
C TYR A 318 -2.84 -32.78 10.46
N THR A 319 -2.59 -33.82 9.67
CA THR A 319 -1.54 -34.80 9.96
C THR A 319 -0.17 -34.12 9.97
N ALA A 320 0.54 -34.23 11.08
CA ALA A 320 1.89 -33.68 11.23
C ALA A 320 2.90 -34.38 10.32
N SER A 321 3.95 -33.66 9.92
CA SER A 321 5.15 -34.28 9.36
C SER A 321 5.96 -35.00 10.45
N GLU A 322 6.82 -35.93 10.04
CA GLU A 322 7.73 -36.64 10.96
C GLU A 322 8.69 -35.71 11.71
N GLN A 323 8.97 -34.52 11.15
CA GLN A 323 9.87 -33.53 11.72
C GLN A 323 9.25 -32.73 12.88
N LEU A 324 7.91 -32.68 13.00
CA LEU A 324 7.26 -31.83 14.01
C LEU A 324 7.64 -32.25 15.43
N GLY A 325 7.55 -33.53 15.76
CA GLY A 325 7.82 -34.03 17.12
C GLY A 325 9.21 -33.64 17.63
N PRO A 326 10.31 -33.99 16.92
CA PRO A 326 11.66 -33.57 17.29
C PRO A 326 11.82 -32.05 17.40
N PHE A 327 11.20 -31.29 16.49
CA PHE A 327 11.25 -29.83 16.53
C PHE A 327 10.57 -29.26 17.78
N MET A 328 9.39 -29.75 18.15
CA MET A 328 8.67 -29.31 19.36
C MET A 328 9.52 -29.52 20.62
N VAL A 329 10.15 -30.71 20.75
CA VAL A 329 11.05 -31.02 21.87
C VAL A 329 12.23 -30.06 21.93
N ALA A 330 12.89 -29.80 20.80
CA ALA A 330 14.02 -28.89 20.73
C ALA A 330 13.61 -27.44 21.06
N ALA A 331 12.48 -26.96 20.52
CA ALA A 331 11.97 -25.61 20.78
C ALA A 331 11.63 -25.41 22.27
N HIS A 332 10.93 -26.37 22.89
CA HIS A 332 10.58 -26.30 24.31
C HIS A 332 11.81 -26.41 25.23
N ALA A 333 12.80 -27.24 24.86
CA ALA A 333 14.05 -27.35 25.62
C ALA A 333 14.85 -26.03 25.63
N LEU A 334 14.75 -25.25 24.55
CA LEU A 334 15.32 -23.91 24.47
C LEU A 334 14.45 -22.85 25.19
N GLY A 335 13.17 -23.14 25.46
CA GLY A 335 12.24 -22.25 26.15
C GLY A 335 11.26 -21.51 25.24
N PHE A 336 11.31 -21.75 23.92
CA PHE A 336 10.35 -21.15 22.98
C PHE A 336 8.94 -21.68 23.17
N ARG A 337 7.96 -20.86 22.82
CA ARG A 337 6.58 -21.29 22.55
C ARG A 337 6.40 -21.55 21.06
N VAL A 338 5.59 -22.54 20.69
CA VAL A 338 5.33 -22.86 19.28
C VAL A 338 3.88 -22.62 18.90
N MET A 339 3.69 -21.84 17.83
CA MET A 339 2.40 -21.53 17.22
C MET A 339 2.30 -22.24 15.86
N LEU A 340 1.34 -23.15 15.71
CA LEU A 340 1.11 -23.88 14.46
C LEU A 340 0.00 -23.22 13.63
N HIS A 341 0.21 -23.13 12.32
CA HIS A 341 -0.79 -22.64 11.38
C HIS A 341 -1.87 -23.68 11.07
N VAL A 342 -3.14 -23.29 11.17
CA VAL A 342 -4.32 -24.09 10.81
C VAL A 342 -5.36 -23.19 10.15
N ASN A 343 -6.38 -23.75 9.49
CA ASN A 343 -7.46 -22.97 8.88
C ASN A 343 -8.82 -23.33 9.51
N TYR A 344 -9.62 -22.32 9.86
CA TYR A 344 -10.87 -22.54 10.62
C TYR A 344 -12.07 -22.97 9.77
N PHE A 345 -12.01 -22.83 8.44
CA PHE A 345 -13.17 -23.13 7.58
C PHE A 345 -12.85 -23.74 6.21
N GLY A 346 -11.57 -23.95 5.90
CA GLY A 346 -11.11 -24.45 4.62
C GLY A 346 -11.35 -25.95 4.46
N CYS A 347 -11.92 -26.35 3.32
CA CYS A 347 -12.02 -27.76 2.92
C CYS A 347 -11.61 -27.90 1.45
N ASP A 348 -10.49 -28.59 1.21
CA ASP A 348 -10.02 -28.91 -0.14
C ASP A 348 -11.09 -29.70 -0.89
N GLU A 349 -11.37 -29.31 -2.14
CA GLU A 349 -12.41 -29.94 -2.95
C GLU A 349 -12.13 -31.43 -3.24
N LYS A 350 -10.86 -31.81 -3.19
CA LYS A 350 -10.40 -33.19 -3.43
C LYS A 350 -10.43 -34.04 -2.15
N HIS A 351 -10.59 -33.42 -0.98
CA HIS A 351 -10.65 -34.15 0.27
C HIS A 351 -11.99 -34.91 0.39
N ALA A 352 -11.96 -36.15 0.88
CA ALA A 352 -13.16 -37.00 1.03
C ALA A 352 -14.26 -36.41 1.94
N LEU A 353 -13.97 -35.37 2.71
CA LEU A 353 -14.93 -34.70 3.60
C LEU A 353 -15.68 -33.59 2.88
N TYR A 354 -15.19 -33.13 1.72
CA TYR A 354 -15.84 -32.06 0.98
C TYR A 354 -17.27 -32.45 0.61
N GLU A 355 -17.51 -33.66 0.09
CA GLU A 355 -18.87 -34.09 -0.26
C GLU A 355 -19.83 -34.10 0.95
N ARG A 356 -19.33 -34.35 2.17
CA ARG A 356 -20.13 -34.24 3.39
C ARG A 356 -20.51 -32.80 3.73
N PHE A 357 -19.62 -31.83 3.48
CA PHE A 357 -19.81 -30.42 3.88
C PHE A 357 -20.18 -29.47 2.74
N LYS A 358 -20.25 -29.97 1.50
CA LYS A 358 -20.55 -29.20 0.27
C LYS A 358 -21.84 -28.39 0.34
N ALA A 359 -22.84 -28.89 1.07
CA ALA A 359 -24.11 -28.19 1.30
C ALA A 359 -23.93 -26.88 2.10
N TYR A 360 -22.87 -26.76 2.88
CA TYR A 360 -22.54 -25.60 3.72
C TYR A 360 -21.42 -24.73 3.13
N HIS A 361 -21.02 -24.99 1.88
CA HIS A 361 -20.06 -24.15 1.18
C HIS A 361 -20.64 -22.73 1.03
N LEU A 362 -19.90 -21.74 1.55
CA LEU A 362 -20.23 -20.33 1.43
C LEU A 362 -20.40 -19.91 -0.03
N ARG A 363 -21.25 -18.90 -0.19
CA ARG A 363 -21.63 -18.33 -1.47
C ARG A 363 -21.60 -16.82 -1.37
N SER A 364 -21.25 -16.18 -2.48
CA SER A 364 -21.36 -14.72 -2.63
C SER A 364 -22.72 -14.23 -2.15
N PRO A 365 -22.83 -13.11 -1.43
CA PRO A 365 -24.12 -12.59 -0.98
C PRO A 365 -25.02 -12.11 -2.11
N HIS A 366 -24.45 -11.80 -3.29
CA HIS A 366 -25.17 -11.21 -4.42
C HIS A 366 -25.25 -12.13 -5.65
N SER A 367 -24.87 -13.40 -5.52
CA SER A 367 -24.92 -14.40 -6.59
C SER A 367 -24.93 -15.80 -5.98
N ASP A 368 -25.29 -16.84 -6.74
CA ASP A 368 -25.20 -18.22 -6.23
C ASP A 368 -23.78 -18.83 -6.37
N SER A 369 -22.77 -18.02 -6.67
CA SER A 369 -21.39 -18.47 -6.88
C SER A 369 -20.73 -18.92 -5.57
N LEU A 370 -20.13 -20.11 -5.59
CA LEU A 370 -19.34 -20.68 -4.50
C LEU A 370 -18.08 -19.84 -4.19
N GLN A 371 -17.70 -19.78 -2.91
CA GLN A 371 -16.53 -19.01 -2.46
C GLN A 371 -15.33 -19.90 -2.13
N TRP A 372 -14.24 -19.67 -2.86
CA TRP A 372 -13.01 -20.43 -2.76
C TRP A 372 -11.85 -19.56 -2.28
N TRP A 373 -10.90 -20.16 -1.58
CA TRP A 373 -9.53 -19.66 -1.60
C TRP A 373 -8.83 -20.15 -2.85
N ILE A 374 -8.27 -19.21 -3.59
CA ILE A 374 -7.32 -19.45 -4.68
C ILE A 374 -6.26 -18.36 -4.54
N PRO A 375 -4.96 -18.70 -4.48
CA PRO A 375 -3.90 -17.71 -4.39
C PRO A 375 -4.00 -16.70 -5.54
N PRO A 376 -3.80 -15.38 -5.31
CA PRO A 376 -3.96 -14.35 -6.34
C PRO A 376 -3.26 -14.69 -7.66
N ARG A 377 -1.98 -15.10 -7.60
CA ARG A 377 -1.16 -15.48 -8.77
C ARG A 377 -1.65 -16.69 -9.57
N GLN A 378 -2.62 -17.45 -9.06
CA GLN A 378 -3.22 -18.60 -9.75
C GLN A 378 -4.64 -18.33 -10.24
N ARG A 379 -5.26 -17.20 -9.86
CA ARG A 379 -6.63 -16.87 -10.29
C ARG A 379 -6.71 -16.59 -11.79
N GLU A 380 -5.64 -16.05 -12.35
CA GLU A 380 -5.58 -15.56 -13.74
C GLU A 380 -4.88 -16.54 -14.68
N LYS A 381 -4.28 -17.62 -14.17
CA LYS A 381 -3.57 -18.60 -15.00
C LYS A 381 -4.53 -19.63 -15.58
N ALA A 382 -4.37 -19.93 -16.87
CA ALA A 382 -5.06 -21.04 -17.52
C ALA A 382 -4.66 -22.38 -16.88
N GLY A 383 -5.65 -23.16 -16.44
CA GLY A 383 -5.45 -24.49 -15.84
C GLY A 383 -6.19 -24.67 -14.50
N THR A 384 -6.01 -25.84 -13.89
CA THR A 384 -6.55 -26.10 -12.55
C THR A 384 -5.60 -25.55 -11.49
N PRO A 385 -6.06 -24.70 -10.55
CA PRO A 385 -5.22 -24.20 -9.48
C PRO A 385 -4.63 -25.34 -8.65
N THR A 386 -3.36 -25.19 -8.29
CA THR A 386 -2.66 -26.15 -7.40
C THR A 386 -3.10 -26.02 -5.94
N ILE A 387 -3.55 -24.82 -5.55
CA ILE A 387 -4.15 -24.53 -4.24
C ILE A 387 -5.57 -24.06 -4.49
N LYS A 388 -6.54 -24.79 -3.94
CA LYS A 388 -7.96 -24.45 -3.99
C LYS A 388 -8.73 -25.17 -2.88
N PHE A 389 -9.37 -24.41 -2.01
CA PHE A 389 -10.25 -24.98 -0.99
C PHE A 389 -11.50 -24.13 -0.77
N ALA A 390 -12.59 -24.81 -0.43
CA ALA A 390 -13.91 -24.23 -0.17
C ALA A 390 -13.96 -23.56 1.20
N TYR A 391 -14.69 -22.45 1.31
CA TYR A 391 -15.06 -21.90 2.61
C TYR A 391 -16.32 -22.57 3.14
N ILE A 392 -16.23 -23.26 4.27
CA ILE A 392 -17.36 -23.92 4.92
C ILE A 392 -18.00 -22.99 5.95
N HIS A 393 -19.32 -22.88 5.95
CA HIS A 393 -20.04 -21.97 6.85
C HIS A 393 -19.80 -22.36 8.33
N PRO A 394 -19.21 -21.50 9.18
CA PRO A 394 -18.86 -21.84 10.57
C PRO A 394 -20.10 -22.02 11.47
N GLY A 395 -21.27 -21.57 11.02
CA GLY A 395 -22.56 -21.93 11.62
C GLY A 395 -22.85 -23.43 11.66
N CYS A 396 -22.28 -24.25 10.76
CA CYS A 396 -22.46 -25.69 10.74
C CYS A 396 -21.86 -26.35 11.99
N ALA A 397 -22.71 -26.88 12.89
CA ALA A 397 -22.28 -27.48 14.14
C ALA A 397 -21.38 -28.71 13.92
N ALA A 398 -21.68 -29.53 12.90
CA ALA A 398 -20.87 -30.71 12.57
C ALA A 398 -19.46 -30.35 12.07
N TRP A 399 -19.31 -29.19 11.40
CA TRP A 399 -18.00 -28.69 10.96
C TRP A 399 -17.17 -28.23 12.15
N ARG A 400 -17.76 -27.43 13.05
CA ARG A 400 -17.07 -26.97 14.27
C ARG A 400 -16.62 -28.13 15.14
N ALA A 401 -17.50 -29.10 15.39
CA ALA A 401 -17.17 -30.29 16.18
C ALA A 401 -15.99 -31.08 15.60
N LEU A 402 -15.93 -31.22 14.27
CA LEU A 402 -14.80 -31.87 13.59
C LEU A 402 -13.48 -31.13 13.84
N LEU A 403 -13.47 -29.81 13.69
CA LEU A 403 -12.24 -29.02 13.84
C LEU A 403 -11.80 -28.92 15.30
N VAL A 404 -12.73 -28.76 16.23
CA VAL A 404 -12.43 -28.80 17.68
C VAL A 404 -11.73 -30.11 18.03
N GLU A 405 -12.25 -31.25 17.56
CA GLU A 405 -11.63 -32.55 17.85
C GLU A 405 -10.25 -32.70 17.22
N ARG A 406 -10.08 -32.34 15.94
CA ARG A 406 -8.78 -32.41 15.25
C ARG A 406 -7.72 -31.52 15.90
N PHE A 407 -8.09 -30.31 16.30
CA PHE A 407 -7.17 -29.39 16.96
C PHE A 407 -6.84 -29.82 18.38
N ARG A 408 -7.81 -30.40 19.11
CA ARG A 408 -7.58 -30.99 20.42
C ARG A 408 -6.59 -32.15 20.34
N GLU A 409 -6.80 -33.10 19.42
CA GLU A 409 -5.88 -34.22 19.20
C GLU A 409 -4.47 -33.73 18.84
N LEU A 410 -4.36 -32.77 17.91
CA LEU A 410 -3.08 -32.17 17.51
C LEU A 410 -2.34 -31.55 18.72
N THR A 411 -3.05 -30.75 19.51
CA THR A 411 -2.44 -30.02 20.63
C THR A 411 -2.06 -30.95 21.77
N GLU A 412 -2.89 -31.94 22.10
CA GLU A 412 -2.61 -32.96 23.12
C GLU A 412 -1.43 -33.88 22.71
N THR A 413 -1.32 -34.25 21.42
CA THR A 413 -0.29 -35.17 20.93
C THR A 413 1.11 -34.54 20.92
N TYR A 414 1.22 -33.29 20.45
CA TYR A 414 2.52 -32.64 20.23
C TYR A 414 2.86 -31.55 21.25
N GLY A 415 1.98 -31.26 22.22
CA GLY A 415 2.20 -30.22 23.22
C GLY A 415 2.22 -28.81 22.63
N VAL A 416 1.36 -28.54 21.65
CA VAL A 416 1.32 -27.26 20.93
C VAL A 416 0.89 -26.11 21.85
N ASP A 417 1.66 -25.03 21.92
CA ASP A 417 1.35 -23.89 22.80
C ASP A 417 0.27 -22.97 22.20
N SER A 418 0.23 -22.83 20.88
CA SER A 418 -0.70 -21.92 20.20
C SER A 418 -1.13 -22.41 18.81
N LEU A 419 -2.34 -22.06 18.40
CA LEU A 419 -2.85 -22.27 17.05
C LEU A 419 -3.15 -20.92 16.39
N HIS A 420 -2.58 -20.70 15.21
CA HIS A 420 -2.96 -19.60 14.34
C HIS A 420 -4.07 -20.06 13.41
N LEU A 421 -5.26 -19.50 13.60
CA LEU A 421 -6.45 -19.68 12.80
C LEU A 421 -6.36 -18.72 11.60
N ASP A 422 -5.99 -19.26 10.47
CA ASP A 422 -5.93 -18.55 9.20
C ASP A 422 -7.32 -18.14 8.73
N GLN A 423 -7.43 -17.01 8.05
CA GLN A 423 -8.66 -16.45 7.45
C GLN A 423 -9.72 -15.99 8.45
N THR A 424 -9.38 -15.71 9.72
CA THR A 424 -10.35 -15.20 10.71
C THR A 424 -10.95 -13.82 10.36
N LEU A 425 -10.33 -13.06 9.45
CA LEU A 425 -10.90 -11.84 8.87
C LEU A 425 -11.99 -12.11 7.81
N CYS A 426 -12.03 -13.29 7.21
CA CYS A 426 -12.95 -13.64 6.13
C CYS A 426 -14.35 -14.00 6.67
N ILE A 427 -15.17 -12.98 6.94
CA ILE A 427 -16.50 -13.15 7.52
C ILE A 427 -17.56 -12.58 6.56
N PRO A 428 -17.80 -13.22 5.40
CA PRO A 428 -18.73 -12.70 4.39
C PRO A 428 -20.20 -12.91 4.76
N ASN A 429 -21.08 -12.14 4.13
CA ASN A 429 -22.52 -12.43 4.09
C ASN A 429 -22.81 -13.61 3.14
N HIS A 430 -23.88 -14.37 3.38
CA HIS A 430 -24.11 -15.67 2.76
C HIS A 430 -25.50 -15.77 2.11
N ASN A 431 -25.56 -15.99 0.78
CA ASN A 431 -26.81 -16.00 0.02
C ASN A 431 -27.72 -17.24 0.23
N ARG A 432 -27.35 -18.18 1.11
CA ARG A 432 -28.31 -19.21 1.59
C ARG A 432 -28.82 -18.95 3.01
N GLY A 433 -28.52 -17.77 3.56
CA GLY A 433 -29.02 -17.34 4.87
C GLY A 433 -28.25 -17.94 6.03
N ARG A 434 -28.98 -18.37 7.05
CA ARG A 434 -28.42 -18.91 8.30
C ARG A 434 -28.20 -20.42 8.17
N VAL A 435 -27.11 -20.92 8.73
CA VAL A 435 -26.84 -22.36 8.89
C VAL A 435 -26.90 -22.68 10.38
N ASP A 436 -27.70 -23.69 10.74
CA ASP A 436 -28.00 -24.06 12.13
C ASP A 436 -28.44 -22.86 12.99
N GLY A 437 -29.21 -21.94 12.39
CA GLY A 437 -29.71 -20.73 13.03
C GLY A 437 -28.70 -19.57 13.12
N LEU A 438 -27.46 -19.77 12.69
CA LEU A 438 -26.38 -18.80 12.84
C LEU A 438 -25.98 -18.17 11.50
N THR A 439 -25.64 -16.89 11.54
CA THR A 439 -24.90 -16.20 10.47
C THR A 439 -23.42 -16.54 10.53
N VAL A 440 -22.65 -16.14 9.51
CA VAL A 440 -21.18 -16.34 9.50
C VAL A 440 -20.48 -15.67 10.69
N PRO A 441 -20.74 -14.38 11.04
CA PRO A 441 -20.15 -13.77 12.23
C PRO A 441 -20.50 -14.49 13.53
N GLU A 442 -21.77 -14.87 13.73
CA GLU A 442 -22.22 -15.59 14.93
C GLU A 442 -21.59 -16.99 15.02
N GLY A 443 -21.51 -17.71 13.90
CA GLY A 443 -20.87 -19.03 13.83
C GLY A 443 -19.36 -18.96 14.09
N ASN A 444 -18.68 -17.93 13.59
CA ASN A 444 -17.26 -17.73 13.82
C ASN A 444 -16.97 -17.42 15.30
N LEU A 445 -17.74 -16.52 15.91
CA LEU A 445 -17.66 -16.21 17.34
C LEU A 445 -17.89 -17.46 18.21
N LEU A 446 -18.90 -18.27 17.85
CA LEU A 446 -19.21 -19.51 18.56
C LEU A 446 -18.07 -20.53 18.44
N MET A 447 -17.50 -20.69 17.24
CA MET A 447 -16.36 -21.59 17.02
C MET A 447 -15.17 -21.22 17.89
N HIS A 448 -14.82 -19.93 17.96
CA HIS A 448 -13.72 -19.46 18.82
C HIS A 448 -13.98 -19.77 20.29
N ARG A 449 -15.22 -19.60 20.76
CA ARG A 449 -15.60 -19.96 22.12
C ARG A 449 -15.44 -21.47 22.38
N GLU A 450 -15.97 -22.31 21.49
CA GLU A 450 -15.88 -23.78 21.59
C GLU A 450 -14.41 -24.25 21.59
N LEU A 451 -13.55 -23.67 20.72
CA LEU A 451 -12.11 -23.94 20.72
C LEU A 451 -11.44 -23.51 22.03
N ARG A 452 -11.81 -22.35 22.56
CA ARG A 452 -11.24 -21.84 23.81
C ARG A 452 -11.62 -22.73 24.99
N GLU A 453 -12.86 -23.19 25.04
CA GLU A 453 -13.39 -24.12 26.06
C GLU A 453 -12.74 -25.50 25.97
N ALA A 454 -12.54 -26.03 24.76
CA ALA A 454 -11.97 -27.36 24.55
C ALA A 454 -10.46 -27.44 24.82
N MET A 455 -9.71 -26.36 24.58
CA MET A 455 -8.24 -26.37 24.66
C MET A 455 -7.67 -25.26 25.54
N PRO A 456 -8.11 -25.04 26.80
CA PRO A 456 -7.84 -23.81 27.58
C PRO A 456 -6.35 -23.49 27.82
N ALA A 457 -5.46 -24.46 27.61
CA ALA A 457 -4.01 -24.33 27.71
C ALA A 457 -3.31 -23.90 26.40
N VAL A 458 -4.04 -23.70 25.30
CA VAL A 458 -3.50 -23.37 23.97
C VAL A 458 -3.92 -21.95 23.56
N ALA A 459 -3.00 -21.03 23.28
CA ALA A 459 -3.39 -19.68 22.82
C ALA A 459 -3.96 -19.71 21.39
N LEU A 460 -5.03 -18.94 21.12
CA LEU A 460 -5.55 -18.75 19.76
C LEU A 460 -4.96 -17.49 19.14
N SER A 461 -4.61 -17.56 17.86
CA SER A 461 -4.11 -16.45 17.06
C SER A 461 -4.96 -16.29 15.81
N GLY A 462 -5.23 -15.06 15.36
CA GLY A 462 -5.99 -14.77 14.14
C GLY A 462 -5.16 -14.16 13.01
N GLU A 463 -5.59 -14.33 11.76
CA GLU A 463 -4.98 -13.68 10.58
C GLU A 463 -5.15 -12.15 10.63
N GLY A 464 -6.09 -11.62 11.41
CA GLY A 464 -6.12 -10.19 11.73
C GLY A 464 -7.14 -9.83 12.77
N LEU A 465 -7.28 -8.53 13.02
CA LEU A 465 -8.15 -8.02 14.08
C LEU A 465 -9.47 -7.50 13.54
N ASN A 466 -10.55 -7.95 14.17
CA ASN A 466 -11.85 -7.35 14.06
C ASN A 466 -12.65 -7.58 15.35
N GLU A 467 -13.70 -6.81 15.58
CA GLU A 467 -14.51 -6.87 16.79
C GLU A 467 -15.26 -8.20 17.03
N VAL A 468 -15.31 -9.10 16.03
CA VAL A 468 -15.97 -10.41 16.12
C VAL A 468 -15.04 -11.45 16.75
N THR A 469 -13.80 -11.58 16.28
CA THR A 469 -12.89 -12.67 16.69
C THR A 469 -11.93 -12.28 17.82
N THR A 470 -11.57 -11.00 17.92
CA THR A 470 -10.69 -10.45 18.97
C THR A 470 -11.03 -10.90 20.41
N PRO A 471 -12.31 -11.09 20.82
CA PRO A 471 -12.62 -11.54 22.18
C PRO A 471 -11.93 -12.83 22.62
N TYR A 472 -11.52 -13.70 21.68
CA TYR A 472 -10.90 -14.99 21.97
C TYR A 472 -9.48 -15.16 21.39
N GLU A 473 -8.98 -14.18 20.63
CA GLU A 473 -7.67 -14.22 19.99
C GLU A 473 -6.60 -13.55 20.88
N ALA A 474 -5.71 -14.36 21.43
CA ALA A 474 -4.58 -13.91 22.25
C ALA A 474 -3.49 -13.22 21.43
N PHE A 475 -3.37 -13.61 20.15
CA PHE A 475 -2.48 -12.98 19.18
C PHE A 475 -3.25 -12.64 17.91
N ALA A 476 -2.77 -11.68 17.13
CA ALA A 476 -3.29 -11.43 15.80
C ALA A 476 -2.23 -10.84 14.89
N GLN A 477 -2.27 -11.24 13.62
CA GLN A 477 -1.39 -10.67 12.60
C GLN A 477 -1.82 -9.25 12.21
N ARG A 478 -0.85 -8.46 11.71
CA ARG A 478 -1.14 -7.14 11.14
C ARG A 478 -0.80 -7.01 9.66
N HIS A 479 -1.82 -6.71 8.87
CA HIS A 479 -1.68 -6.44 7.45
C HIS A 479 -1.35 -4.97 7.19
N ALA A 480 -0.71 -4.65 6.07
CA ALA A 480 -0.54 -3.28 5.58
C ALA A 480 -1.15 -3.13 4.18
N PRO A 481 -2.44 -3.45 3.97
CA PRO A 481 -2.99 -3.73 2.64
C PRO A 481 -3.08 -2.50 1.72
N ARG A 482 -2.96 -1.29 2.27
CA ARG A 482 -2.87 -0.06 1.47
C ARG A 482 -1.43 0.28 1.08
N ALA A 483 -0.48 -0.04 1.95
CA ALA A 483 0.93 0.31 1.76
C ALA A 483 1.70 -0.79 1.04
N VAL A 484 1.43 -2.07 1.28
CA VAL A 484 2.26 -3.17 0.78
C VAL A 484 1.44 -4.24 0.07
N ASP A 485 1.84 -4.54 -1.17
CA ASP A 485 1.38 -5.71 -1.92
C ASP A 485 2.46 -6.81 -1.83
N HIS A 486 2.37 -7.61 -0.78
CA HIS A 486 3.28 -8.73 -0.57
C HIS A 486 3.20 -9.82 -1.66
N SER A 487 2.07 -9.91 -2.37
CA SER A 487 1.89 -10.90 -3.43
C SER A 487 2.64 -10.51 -4.70
N HIS A 488 2.87 -9.22 -4.93
CA HIS A 488 3.67 -8.74 -6.06
C HIS A 488 5.07 -8.24 -5.63
N GLY A 489 5.31 -8.08 -4.32
CA GLY A 489 6.59 -7.63 -3.79
C GLY A 489 6.81 -6.12 -3.90
N SER A 490 5.73 -5.35 -4.08
CA SER A 490 5.73 -3.90 -4.27
C SER A 490 5.05 -3.17 -3.10
N TRP A 491 5.21 -1.86 -3.05
CA TRP A 491 4.57 -1.00 -2.05
C TRP A 491 4.19 0.35 -2.64
N ASN A 492 3.21 1.01 -2.03
CA ASN A 492 2.82 2.38 -2.32
C ASN A 492 3.34 3.29 -1.20
N GLU A 493 4.32 4.12 -1.54
CA GLU A 493 5.03 4.98 -0.58
C GLU A 493 4.11 6.01 0.09
N ALA A 494 3.20 6.62 -0.66
CA ALA A 494 2.22 7.57 -0.12
C ALA A 494 1.34 6.91 0.96
N ALA A 495 0.93 5.66 0.72
CA ALA A 495 0.05 4.92 1.62
C ALA A 495 0.74 4.41 2.90
N VAL A 496 2.07 4.39 2.98
CA VAL A 496 2.80 4.13 4.23
C VAL A 496 2.46 5.20 5.28
N GLY A 497 2.29 6.45 4.85
CA GLY A 497 1.94 7.59 5.70
C GLY A 497 0.50 7.57 6.25
N TYR A 498 -0.38 6.71 5.74
CA TYR A 498 -1.79 6.70 6.14
C TYR A 498 -2.04 6.02 7.49
N GLY A 499 -1.07 5.25 8.00
CA GLY A 499 -1.25 4.43 9.19
C GLY A 499 -1.61 5.23 10.43
N HIS A 500 -2.60 4.75 11.20
CA HIS A 500 -3.04 5.37 12.44
C HIS A 500 -3.32 4.30 13.52
N PRO A 501 -2.98 4.53 14.80
CA PRO A 501 -3.11 3.55 15.90
C PRO A 501 -4.54 3.22 16.36
N VAL A 502 -5.59 3.72 15.70
CA VAL A 502 -6.97 3.64 16.22
C VAL A 502 -7.42 2.20 16.45
N SER A 503 -7.17 1.30 15.52
CA SER A 503 -7.50 -0.11 15.70
C SER A 503 -6.66 -0.77 16.80
N SER A 504 -5.37 -0.43 16.88
CA SER A 504 -4.49 -0.89 17.96
C SER A 504 -5.00 -0.42 19.32
N TYR A 505 -5.51 0.80 19.43
CA TYR A 505 -6.15 1.31 20.65
C TYR A 505 -7.39 0.51 21.05
N LEU A 506 -8.21 0.10 20.07
CA LEU A 506 -9.40 -0.70 20.32
C LEU A 506 -9.06 -2.11 20.84
N PHE A 507 -8.01 -2.75 20.31
CA PHE A 507 -7.82 -4.20 20.44
C PHE A 507 -6.53 -4.65 21.18
N LEU A 508 -5.44 -3.89 21.17
CA LEU A 508 -4.20 -4.27 21.90
C LEU A 508 -4.35 -4.43 23.41
N PRO A 509 -5.32 -3.79 24.11
CA PRO A 509 -5.53 -4.10 25.52
C PRO A 509 -5.95 -5.56 25.76
N GLN A 510 -6.35 -6.31 24.73
CA GLN A 510 -6.78 -7.71 24.82
C GLN A 510 -5.86 -8.70 24.11
N THR A 511 -5.06 -8.26 23.14
CA THR A 511 -4.34 -9.14 22.21
C THR A 511 -2.92 -8.66 21.94
N VAL A 512 -2.02 -9.56 21.55
CA VAL A 512 -0.67 -9.22 21.11
C VAL A 512 -0.63 -9.20 19.58
N ILE A 513 -0.31 -8.04 19.00
CA ILE A 513 -0.18 -7.93 17.55
C ILE A 513 1.21 -8.37 17.10
N ASN A 514 1.28 -9.25 16.10
CA ASN A 514 2.50 -9.74 15.47
C ASN A 514 2.52 -9.49 13.96
N GLY A 515 3.70 -9.66 13.34
CA GLY A 515 3.85 -9.50 11.89
C GLY A 515 3.04 -10.52 11.09
N TYR A 516 2.51 -10.08 9.95
CA TYR A 516 1.76 -10.90 9.00
C TYR A 516 2.64 -11.99 8.39
N LEU A 517 2.05 -13.14 8.02
CA LEU A 517 2.77 -14.25 7.40
C LEU A 517 3.49 -13.86 6.08
N GLY A 518 2.92 -12.88 5.35
CA GLY A 518 3.53 -12.31 4.15
C GLY A 518 4.55 -11.19 4.40
N LEU A 519 4.90 -10.91 5.67
CA LEU A 519 6.03 -10.03 5.98
C LEU A 519 7.30 -10.55 5.28
N THR A 520 8.03 -9.64 4.63
CA THR A 520 9.27 -9.99 3.93
C THR A 520 10.42 -10.20 4.90
N ASN A 521 11.42 -10.98 4.50
CA ASN A 521 12.67 -11.10 5.26
C ASN A 521 13.41 -9.74 5.25
N PRO A 522 14.00 -9.30 6.37
CA PRO A 522 14.72 -8.02 6.46
C PRO A 522 15.84 -7.80 5.44
N ALA A 523 16.39 -8.87 4.85
CA ALA A 523 17.36 -8.77 3.75
C ALA A 523 16.77 -8.26 2.43
N ASN A 524 15.43 -8.19 2.30
CA ASN A 524 14.78 -7.42 1.24
C ASN A 524 14.46 -6.02 1.79
N GLU A 525 15.48 -5.17 1.83
CA GLU A 525 15.48 -3.91 2.59
C GLU A 525 14.33 -2.97 2.20
N GLY A 526 14.12 -2.68 0.92
CA GLY A 526 13.09 -1.73 0.47
C GLY A 526 11.69 -2.12 0.93
N LEU A 527 11.27 -3.34 0.60
CA LEU A 527 9.98 -3.88 1.00
C LEU A 527 9.87 -4.04 2.52
N TYR A 528 10.96 -4.40 3.21
CA TYR A 528 10.98 -4.51 4.67
C TYR A 528 10.82 -3.15 5.35
N ARG A 529 11.47 -2.10 4.84
CA ARG A 529 11.36 -0.73 5.35
C ARG A 529 9.93 -0.19 5.18
N ALA A 530 9.24 -0.50 4.08
CA ALA A 530 7.83 -0.16 3.90
C ALA A 530 6.92 -0.85 4.93
N TRP A 531 7.12 -2.15 5.16
CA TRP A 531 6.44 -2.91 6.22
C TRP A 531 6.71 -2.33 7.61
N LYS A 532 8.00 -2.12 7.94
CA LYS A 532 8.44 -1.62 9.24
C LYS A 532 7.82 -0.26 9.55
N ARG A 533 7.89 0.69 8.63
CA ARG A 533 7.30 2.04 8.79
C ARG A 533 5.78 2.06 8.86
N SER A 534 5.11 1.06 8.29
CA SER A 534 3.67 0.86 8.50
C SER A 534 3.38 0.38 9.92
N TYR A 535 4.14 -0.62 10.40
CA TYR A 535 4.00 -1.23 11.74
C TYR A 535 4.30 -0.29 12.91
N GLU A 536 5.10 0.75 12.65
CA GLU A 536 5.38 1.86 13.57
C GLU A 536 4.13 2.56 14.13
N ASN A 537 2.98 2.44 13.46
CA ASN A 537 1.71 3.02 13.92
C ASN A 537 0.88 2.06 14.78
N TRP A 538 1.22 0.76 14.83
CA TRP A 538 0.26 -0.26 15.25
C TRP A 538 0.68 -1.10 16.45
N GLY A 539 1.87 -0.88 17.02
CA GLY A 539 2.30 -1.62 18.19
C GLY A 539 2.66 -3.08 17.92
N VAL A 540 3.00 -3.42 16.68
CA VAL A 540 3.42 -4.78 16.29
C VAL A 540 4.70 -5.15 17.04
N ILE A 541 4.74 -6.32 17.67
CA ILE A 541 5.97 -6.80 18.30
C ILE A 541 7.04 -7.10 17.23
N PRO A 542 8.34 -6.93 17.52
CA PRO A 542 9.40 -7.31 16.60
C PRO A 542 9.19 -8.74 16.08
N THR A 543 9.14 -8.88 14.75
CA THR A 543 8.82 -10.14 14.08
C THR A 543 9.85 -10.45 13.01
N TYR A 544 10.58 -11.56 13.16
CA TYR A 544 11.57 -12.01 12.18
C TYR A 544 10.97 -13.03 11.22
N ALA A 545 10.66 -12.59 10.00
CA ALA A 545 10.20 -13.46 8.93
C ALA A 545 11.35 -14.25 8.27
N ARG A 546 11.26 -15.57 8.36
CA ARG A 546 12.10 -16.55 7.63
C ARG A 546 13.61 -16.35 7.87
N PRO A 547 14.09 -16.38 9.12
CA PRO A 547 15.51 -16.21 9.42
C PRO A 547 16.37 -17.32 8.82
N SER A 548 17.67 -17.06 8.65
CA SER A 548 18.67 -18.06 8.28
C SER A 548 19.89 -17.98 9.19
N THR A 549 20.63 -19.09 9.32
CA THR A 549 21.87 -19.14 10.12
C THR A 549 22.90 -18.13 9.61
N ALA A 550 23.09 -18.03 8.29
CA ALA A 550 23.99 -17.06 7.68
C ALA A 550 23.66 -15.60 8.06
N GLN A 551 22.37 -15.24 8.16
CA GLN A 551 21.96 -13.91 8.59
C GLN A 551 22.20 -13.66 10.09
N LEU A 552 22.10 -14.70 10.93
CA LEU A 552 22.38 -14.61 12.36
C LEU A 552 23.89 -14.52 12.64
N GLU A 553 24.71 -15.11 11.76
CA GLU A 553 26.18 -15.05 11.78
C GLU A 553 26.70 -13.70 11.27
N ALA A 554 26.17 -13.21 10.14
CA ALA A 554 26.57 -11.96 9.50
C ALA A 554 25.34 -11.06 9.20
N PRO A 555 24.79 -10.37 10.22
CA PRO A 555 23.57 -9.57 10.04
C PRO A 555 23.81 -8.27 9.28
N SER A 556 22.90 -7.95 8.35
CA SER A 556 22.74 -6.58 7.81
C SER A 556 22.28 -5.62 8.91
N ASP A 557 22.24 -4.32 8.64
CA ASP A 557 21.76 -3.33 9.59
C ASP A 557 20.27 -3.51 9.95
N GLU A 558 19.43 -3.91 9.00
CA GLU A 558 18.02 -4.25 9.25
C GLU A 558 17.88 -5.46 10.17
N VAL A 559 18.66 -6.52 9.93
CA VAL A 559 18.64 -7.73 10.76
C VAL A 559 19.17 -7.41 12.15
N ARG A 560 20.26 -6.64 12.25
CA ARG A 560 20.84 -6.23 13.53
C ARG A 560 19.86 -5.39 14.33
N LEU A 561 19.24 -4.38 13.71
CA LEU A 561 18.22 -3.55 14.33
C LEU A 561 17.05 -4.40 14.84
N LEU A 562 16.53 -5.31 14.03
CA LEU A 562 15.44 -6.19 14.44
C LEU A 562 15.80 -7.05 15.66
N LEU A 563 17.03 -7.58 15.71
CA LEU A 563 17.53 -8.35 16.86
C LEU A 563 17.71 -7.47 18.10
N GLU A 564 18.24 -6.25 17.94
CA GLU A 564 18.34 -5.26 19.01
C GLU A 564 16.96 -4.89 19.57
N GLU A 565 15.96 -4.69 18.71
CA GLU A 565 14.58 -4.49 19.13
C GLU A 565 14.02 -5.71 19.86
N ALA A 566 14.26 -6.92 19.36
CA ALA A 566 13.83 -8.15 20.04
C ALA A 566 14.39 -8.24 21.46
N VAL A 567 15.66 -7.93 21.65
CA VAL A 567 16.30 -7.88 22.98
C VAL A 567 15.69 -6.77 23.84
N LEU A 568 15.55 -5.55 23.34
CA LEU A 568 14.98 -4.43 24.10
C LEU A 568 13.52 -4.68 24.51
N TRP A 569 12.71 -5.22 23.61
CA TRP A 569 11.30 -5.52 23.87
C TRP A 569 11.14 -6.62 24.90
N THR A 570 11.98 -7.66 24.83
CA THR A 570 11.96 -8.76 25.79
C THR A 570 12.52 -8.32 27.15
N GLU A 571 13.66 -7.62 27.20
CA GLU A 571 14.30 -7.16 28.44
C GLU A 571 13.39 -6.22 29.25
N HIS A 572 12.89 -5.15 28.62
CA HIS A 572 12.07 -4.12 29.27
C HIS A 572 10.57 -4.44 29.30
N ARG A 573 10.15 -5.60 28.79
CA ARG A 573 8.73 -6.06 28.77
C ARG A 573 7.79 -5.03 28.14
N LEU A 574 8.24 -4.35 27.09
CA LEU A 574 7.56 -3.19 26.49
C LEU A 574 6.11 -3.51 26.09
N LEU A 575 5.17 -2.69 26.56
CA LEU A 575 3.75 -2.77 26.24
C LEU A 575 3.27 -1.44 25.62
N PRO A 576 2.24 -1.45 24.77
CA PRO A 576 1.61 -0.24 24.26
C PRO A 576 1.23 0.76 25.37
N ASP A 577 1.57 2.04 25.18
CA ASP A 577 1.20 3.12 26.09
C ASP A 577 0.22 4.08 25.44
N PHE A 578 -1.07 3.85 25.68
CA PHE A 578 -2.14 4.73 25.24
C PHE A 578 -2.49 5.85 26.23
N THR A 579 -1.89 5.82 27.42
CA THR A 579 -2.20 6.73 28.55
C THR A 579 -1.25 7.92 28.63
N GLY A 580 -0.05 7.80 28.05
CA GLY A 580 0.91 8.88 28.02
C GLY A 580 0.44 10.07 27.17
N ASP A 581 1.09 11.22 27.37
CA ASP A 581 0.90 12.40 26.54
C ASP A 581 1.51 12.19 25.14
N TRP A 582 0.69 12.23 24.09
CA TRP A 582 1.13 12.01 22.71
C TRP A 582 1.22 13.37 22.03
N GLY A 583 2.43 13.79 21.66
CA GLY A 583 2.59 14.97 20.80
C GLY A 583 2.02 14.70 19.41
N SER A 584 1.74 15.76 18.64
CA SER A 584 1.14 15.68 17.30
C SER A 584 1.91 14.82 16.30
N GLN A 585 3.22 14.66 16.50
CA GLN A 585 4.10 13.84 15.65
C GLN A 585 4.28 12.40 16.17
N THR A 586 3.63 12.02 17.27
CA THR A 586 3.75 10.68 17.86
C THR A 586 2.96 9.67 17.05
N LYS A 587 3.65 8.70 16.45
CA LYS A 587 3.02 7.57 15.73
C LYS A 587 2.53 6.50 16.68
N PHE A 588 3.39 6.12 17.64
CA PHE A 588 3.09 5.09 18.65
C PHE A 588 4.03 5.16 19.84
N ARG A 589 3.62 4.60 20.98
CA ARG A 589 4.43 4.57 22.21
C ARG A 589 4.35 3.22 22.92
N TRP A 590 5.46 2.86 23.55
CA TRP A 590 5.57 1.73 24.46
C TRP A 590 6.13 2.17 25.81
N ARG A 591 5.75 1.44 26.84
CA ARG A 591 6.24 1.59 28.22
C ARG A 591 6.64 0.22 28.75
N GLY A 592 7.84 0.15 29.32
CA GLY A 592 8.32 -0.98 30.08
C GLY A 592 7.84 -0.93 31.53
N ASP A 593 7.79 -2.08 32.19
CA ASP A 593 7.44 -2.16 33.62
C ASP A 593 8.53 -1.61 34.54
N ASP A 594 9.73 -1.40 33.98
CA ASP A 594 10.89 -0.83 34.66
C ASP A 594 11.05 0.69 34.45
N GLY A 595 10.07 1.33 33.81
CA GLY A 595 10.03 2.78 33.57
C GLY A 595 10.71 3.24 32.28
N VAL A 596 11.29 2.33 31.48
CA VAL A 596 11.77 2.63 30.13
C VAL A 596 10.60 2.95 29.21
N ARG A 597 10.81 3.86 28.25
CA ARG A 597 9.80 4.21 27.23
C ARG A 597 10.41 4.19 25.84
N VAL A 598 9.65 3.70 24.88
CA VAL A 598 9.95 3.81 23.46
C VAL A 598 8.90 4.68 22.80
N THR A 599 9.30 5.64 21.98
CA THR A 599 8.38 6.54 21.28
C THR A 599 8.77 6.60 19.82
N MET A 600 7.80 6.29 18.96
CA MET A 600 7.93 6.42 17.52
C MET A 600 7.39 7.77 17.07
N VAL A 601 8.19 8.49 16.29
CA VAL A 601 7.90 9.87 15.87
C VAL A 601 7.96 9.95 14.35
N ALA A 602 7.00 10.64 13.75
CA ALA A 602 7.01 10.94 12.33
C ALA A 602 8.16 11.89 11.96
N GLY A 603 8.74 11.70 10.78
CA GLY A 603 9.73 12.57 10.18
C GLY A 603 9.29 13.08 8.80
N PRO A 604 10.08 13.97 8.18
CA PRO A 604 9.81 14.46 6.82
C PRO A 604 9.71 13.34 5.80
N GLY A 605 8.89 13.54 4.75
CA GLY A 605 8.81 12.65 3.60
C GLY A 605 8.44 11.20 3.93
N ASN A 606 7.59 10.93 4.93
CA ASN A 606 7.30 9.58 5.46
C ASN A 606 8.50 8.87 6.15
N GLY A 607 9.55 9.63 6.49
CA GLY A 607 10.57 9.20 7.42
C GLY A 607 10.04 9.02 8.85
N SER A 608 10.86 8.49 9.74
CA SER A 608 10.51 8.30 11.15
C SER A 608 11.76 8.18 12.01
N HIS A 609 11.61 8.35 13.32
CA HIS A 609 12.68 8.01 14.25
C HIS A 609 12.14 7.42 15.54
N CYS A 610 12.92 6.52 16.12
CA CYS A 610 12.59 5.77 17.32
C CYS A 610 13.43 6.26 18.50
N LEU A 611 12.78 6.77 19.54
CA LEU A 611 13.44 7.27 20.75
C LEU A 611 13.28 6.28 21.90
N LEU A 612 14.41 5.85 22.49
CA LEU A 612 14.46 5.14 23.75
C LEU A 612 14.74 6.12 24.89
N THR A 613 13.79 6.28 25.79
CA THR A 613 13.94 7.06 27.02
C THR A 613 14.24 6.13 28.19
N GLY A 614 15.43 6.29 28.77
CA GLY A 614 15.86 5.52 29.93
C GLY A 614 15.14 5.94 31.22
N ARG A 615 15.37 5.19 32.29
CA ARG A 615 14.76 5.42 33.62
C ARG A 615 15.09 6.80 34.23
N ASN A 616 16.23 7.37 33.85
CA ASN A 616 16.65 8.71 34.24
C ASN A 616 16.01 9.83 33.42
N GLY A 617 15.09 9.50 32.49
CA GLY A 617 14.42 10.45 31.61
C GLY A 617 15.25 10.90 30.41
N ARG A 618 16.50 10.45 30.24
CA ARG A 618 17.31 10.78 29.07
C ARG A 618 16.86 9.95 27.88
N ALA A 619 16.56 10.64 26.77
CA ALA A 619 16.26 10.02 25.49
C ALA A 619 17.53 9.83 24.67
N ARG A 620 17.63 8.69 23.97
CA ARG A 620 18.56 8.46 22.87
C ARG A 620 17.78 7.92 21.67
N GLU A 621 18.27 8.21 20.47
CA GLU A 621 17.73 7.61 19.26
C GLU A 621 18.19 6.15 19.16
N LEU A 622 17.27 5.23 18.84
CA LEU A 622 17.59 3.84 18.51
C LEU A 622 17.88 3.68 17.03
N TYR A 623 17.01 4.25 16.20
CA TYR A 623 17.15 4.25 14.75
C TYR A 623 16.36 5.42 14.14
N ARG A 624 16.68 5.73 12.89
CA ARG A 624 15.97 6.71 12.09
C ARG A 624 15.84 6.24 10.64
N TYR A 625 14.66 6.42 10.08
CA TYR A 625 14.42 6.38 8.65
C TYR A 625 14.42 7.80 8.10
N VAL A 626 15.34 8.08 7.16
CA VAL A 626 15.45 9.37 6.46
C VAL A 626 14.83 9.25 5.08
N GLN A 627 14.04 10.24 4.68
CA GLN A 627 13.43 10.38 3.37
C GLN A 627 13.10 11.85 3.10
N GLY A 628 12.86 12.21 1.85
CA GLY A 628 12.49 13.58 1.45
C GLY A 628 13.63 14.58 1.57
N ALA A 629 14.88 14.11 1.60
CA ALA A 629 16.06 14.95 1.78
C ALA A 629 17.21 14.50 0.87
N THR A 630 18.04 15.46 0.45
CA THR A 630 19.32 15.20 -0.24
C THR A 630 20.51 15.15 0.71
N ARG A 631 20.35 15.74 1.91
CA ARG A 631 21.36 15.78 2.97
C ARG A 631 20.73 15.50 4.32
N HIS A 632 21.50 14.91 5.22
CA HIS A 632 21.08 14.67 6.58
C HIS A 632 22.23 14.91 7.56
N GLU A 633 22.14 15.98 8.36
CA GLU A 633 23.09 16.28 9.43
C GLU A 633 22.98 15.23 10.54
N SER A 634 23.96 14.34 10.60
CA SER A 634 24.05 13.29 11.61
C SER A 634 25.41 12.61 11.57
N LYS A 635 25.88 12.17 12.73
CA LYS A 635 27.05 11.29 12.85
C LYS A 635 26.73 9.81 12.58
N ALA A 636 25.45 9.49 12.41
CA ALA A 636 24.97 8.16 12.09
C ALA A 636 25.48 7.68 10.72
N ASP A 637 25.57 6.36 10.56
CA ASP A 637 25.96 5.71 9.32
C ASP A 637 24.75 5.17 8.56
N ILE A 638 24.88 5.07 7.24
CA ILE A 638 23.99 4.28 6.39
C ILE A 638 24.85 3.17 5.80
N GLN A 639 24.46 1.91 6.03
CA GLN A 639 25.26 0.75 5.63
C GLN A 639 25.69 0.83 4.15
N GLY A 640 26.99 0.92 3.92
CA GLY A 640 27.57 0.92 2.56
C GLY A 640 27.38 2.24 1.80
N TRP A 641 26.90 3.30 2.44
CA TRP A 641 26.80 4.62 1.83
C TRP A 641 28.18 5.23 1.56
N VAL A 642 28.29 5.99 0.47
CA VAL A 642 29.59 6.42 -0.07
C VAL A 642 29.78 7.93 -0.14
N ALA A 643 28.81 8.72 0.31
CA ALA A 643 28.88 10.17 0.24
C ALA A 643 28.55 10.77 1.62
N PHE A 644 29.56 11.28 2.30
CA PHE A 644 29.44 11.84 3.64
C PHE A 644 30.66 12.68 4.01
N ASP A 645 30.46 13.66 4.90
CA ASP A 645 31.52 14.34 5.64
C ASP A 645 31.46 13.95 7.14
N ASP A 646 32.23 14.63 8.00
CA ASP A 646 32.31 14.35 9.44
C ASP A 646 30.96 14.45 10.19
N ASP A 647 30.03 15.28 9.71
CA ASP A 647 28.78 15.63 10.40
C ASP A 647 27.52 15.45 9.52
N THR A 648 27.66 15.15 8.22
CA THR A 648 26.55 15.14 7.26
C THR A 648 26.62 13.96 6.31
N ILE A 649 25.48 13.31 6.12
CA ILE A 649 25.26 12.33 5.04
C ILE A 649 24.83 13.10 3.79
N LEU A 650 25.50 12.83 2.67
CA LEU A 650 25.35 13.60 1.43
C LEU A 650 24.70 12.77 0.33
N GLY A 651 24.04 13.45 -0.61
CA GLY A 651 23.58 12.86 -1.87
C GLY A 651 22.45 11.85 -1.73
N LEU A 652 21.62 11.96 -0.69
CA LEU A 652 20.46 11.11 -0.52
C LEU A 652 19.44 11.37 -1.65
N HIS A 653 18.76 10.32 -2.12
CA HIS A 653 17.69 10.46 -3.09
C HIS A 653 16.37 10.74 -2.34
N PRO A 654 15.68 11.87 -2.56
CA PRO A 654 14.51 12.26 -1.75
C PRO A 654 13.37 11.23 -1.73
N GLU A 655 13.19 10.48 -2.82
CA GLU A 655 12.15 9.43 -2.90
C GLU A 655 12.54 8.10 -2.24
N ARG A 656 13.80 7.93 -1.81
CA ARG A 656 14.26 6.69 -1.18
C ARG A 656 14.25 6.81 0.34
N THR A 657 14.01 5.68 1.01
CA THR A 657 14.09 5.59 2.46
C THR A 657 15.41 4.95 2.88
N TYR A 658 16.13 5.62 3.77
CA TYR A 658 17.43 5.18 4.29
C TYR A 658 17.35 4.85 5.76
N LEU A 659 17.93 3.73 6.18
CA LEU A 659 18.12 3.42 7.60
C LEU A 659 19.42 4.04 8.09
N CYS A 660 19.33 5.00 9.02
CA CYS A 660 20.47 5.55 9.73
C CYS A 660 20.74 4.76 11.01
N SER A 661 21.84 4.02 11.00
CA SER A 661 22.41 3.30 12.15
C SER A 661 23.11 4.30 13.07
N GLN A 662 22.81 4.26 14.37
CA GLN A 662 23.39 5.19 15.36
C GLN A 662 24.87 4.89 15.67
N ARG A 663 25.52 4.02 14.90
CA ARG A 663 26.96 3.79 14.95
C ARG A 663 27.68 4.92 14.20
N PRO A 664 28.85 5.37 14.68
CA PRO A 664 29.65 6.33 13.94
C PRO A 664 30.07 5.76 12.58
N ARG A 665 30.08 6.63 11.57
CA ARG A 665 30.66 6.34 10.26
C ARG A 665 32.16 6.06 10.38
N ASP A 666 32.68 5.20 9.50
CA ASP A 666 34.12 4.99 9.36
C ASP A 666 34.69 5.98 8.34
N PRO A 667 35.46 7.01 8.76
CA PRO A 667 36.04 7.98 7.84
C PRO A 667 37.19 7.38 7.00
N ASN A 668 37.68 6.17 7.31
CA ASN A 668 38.83 5.57 6.65
C ASN A 668 38.48 4.73 5.42
N VAL A 669 37.21 4.74 4.99
CA VAL A 669 36.78 4.05 3.78
C VAL A 669 36.76 5.00 2.58
N PRO A 670 36.92 4.52 1.34
CA PRO A 670 36.70 5.34 0.15
C PRO A 670 35.30 5.99 0.15
N HIS A 671 35.23 7.32 0.11
CA HIS A 671 33.99 8.10 0.12
C HIS A 671 34.12 9.48 -0.55
N LEU A 672 32.99 10.03 -0.99
CA LEU A 672 32.86 11.41 -1.43
C LEU A 672 32.64 12.31 -0.20
N ALA A 673 33.59 13.19 0.09
CA ALA A 673 33.52 14.13 1.21
C ALA A 673 32.74 15.40 0.86
N THR A 674 32.73 15.78 -0.42
CA THR A 674 31.95 16.91 -0.93
C THR A 674 31.34 16.52 -2.26
N ILE A 675 30.07 16.86 -2.44
CA ILE A 675 29.36 16.84 -3.72
C ILE A 675 28.52 18.12 -3.83
N PRO A 676 28.04 18.50 -5.02
CA PRO A 676 27.10 19.61 -5.15
C PRO A 676 25.85 19.45 -4.29
N GLU A 677 25.23 20.56 -3.89
CA GLU A 677 24.11 20.55 -2.95
C GLU A 677 22.88 19.81 -3.51
N GLN A 678 22.60 20.03 -4.78
CA GLN A 678 21.52 19.44 -5.55
C GLN A 678 21.82 18.02 -6.06
N ALA A 679 23.07 17.54 -5.94
CA ALA A 679 23.46 16.24 -6.43
C ALA A 679 22.93 15.12 -5.53
N VAL A 680 22.41 14.06 -6.14
CA VAL A 680 22.03 12.81 -5.45
C VAL A 680 22.84 11.65 -6.01
N VAL A 681 23.22 10.71 -5.14
CA VAL A 681 23.86 9.45 -5.51
C VAL A 681 22.78 8.49 -5.96
N GLN A 682 22.66 8.30 -7.27
CA GLN A 682 21.70 7.38 -7.86
C GLN A 682 22.12 5.94 -7.63
N THR A 683 23.39 5.62 -7.91
CA THR A 683 24.00 4.33 -7.59
C THR A 683 25.46 4.49 -7.19
N ALA A 684 25.92 3.58 -6.34
CA ALA A 684 27.32 3.47 -5.96
C ALA A 684 27.76 2.01 -5.96
N ARG A 685 28.95 1.74 -6.47
CA ARG A 685 29.53 0.41 -6.58
C ARG A 685 30.96 0.43 -6.07
N ARG A 686 31.17 -0.15 -4.88
CA ARG A 686 32.50 -0.27 -4.26
C ARG A 686 32.93 -1.72 -4.20
N ASN A 687 34.18 -1.98 -4.54
CA ASN A 687 34.84 -3.26 -4.30
C ASN A 687 36.28 -3.01 -3.80
N GLU A 688 37.11 -4.04 -3.79
CA GLU A 688 38.50 -3.96 -3.32
C GLU A 688 39.45 -3.15 -4.23
N THR A 689 39.02 -2.75 -5.44
CA THR A 689 39.89 -2.09 -6.45
C THR A 689 39.37 -0.74 -6.94
N ARG A 690 38.09 -0.42 -6.69
CA ARG A 690 37.44 0.79 -7.20
C ARG A 690 36.17 1.22 -6.48
N LEU A 691 35.80 2.47 -6.71
CA LEU A 691 34.49 3.06 -6.42
C LEU A 691 33.92 3.71 -7.69
N VAL A 692 32.73 3.31 -8.10
CA VAL A 692 31.97 3.94 -9.20
C VAL A 692 30.72 4.59 -8.62
N VAL A 693 30.52 5.88 -8.86
CA VAL A 693 29.37 6.67 -8.37
C VAL A 693 28.66 7.31 -9.56
N GLU A 694 27.35 7.12 -9.64
CA GLU A 694 26.46 7.84 -10.54
C GLU A 694 25.76 8.96 -9.77
N LEU A 695 25.98 10.20 -10.18
CA LEU A 695 25.37 11.40 -9.62
C LEU A 695 24.26 11.93 -10.54
N ARG A 696 23.16 12.38 -9.94
CA ARG A 696 21.99 12.98 -10.61
C ARG A 696 21.68 14.35 -10.02
N ASP A 697 20.99 15.22 -10.77
CA ASP A 697 20.44 16.48 -10.25
C ASP A 697 18.92 16.31 -10.13
N PHE A 698 18.47 15.70 -9.01
CA PHE A 698 17.07 15.30 -8.83
C PHE A 698 16.12 16.50 -8.93
N ALA A 699 16.51 17.65 -8.38
CA ALA A 699 15.71 18.87 -8.42
C ALA A 699 15.56 19.41 -9.85
N ALA A 700 16.58 19.25 -10.71
CA ALA A 700 16.47 19.59 -12.12
C ALA A 700 15.64 18.58 -12.91
N GLU A 701 15.86 17.28 -12.68
CA GLU A 701 15.13 16.20 -13.38
C GLU A 701 13.63 16.24 -13.09
N ARG A 702 13.24 16.71 -11.90
CA ARG A 702 11.85 16.77 -11.43
C ARG A 702 11.49 18.16 -10.88
N PHE A 703 11.82 19.20 -11.65
CA PHE A 703 11.66 20.60 -11.25
C PHE A 703 10.21 20.98 -10.91
N PHE A 704 9.26 20.47 -11.68
CA PHE A 704 7.84 20.61 -11.38
C PHE A 704 7.09 19.35 -11.80
N ASP A 705 6.69 18.52 -10.83
CA ASP A 705 5.90 17.32 -11.09
C ASP A 705 4.40 17.64 -10.93
N LEU A 706 3.66 17.54 -12.04
CA LEU A 706 2.26 17.94 -12.07
C LEU A 706 1.36 16.96 -11.29
N VAL A 707 1.81 15.73 -11.05
CA VAL A 707 1.08 14.76 -10.21
C VAL A 707 1.18 15.15 -8.74
N GLU A 708 2.38 15.50 -8.26
CA GLU A 708 2.56 15.95 -6.87
C GLU A 708 1.91 17.32 -6.61
N GLU A 709 1.96 18.20 -7.60
CA GLU A 709 1.43 19.56 -7.52
C GLU A 709 -0.07 19.67 -7.84
N VAL A 710 -0.81 18.56 -7.90
CA VAL A 710 -2.24 18.57 -8.26
C VAL A 710 -3.09 19.50 -7.38
N ARG A 711 -2.72 19.69 -6.12
CA ARG A 711 -3.43 20.61 -5.19
C ARG A 711 -3.25 22.07 -5.57
N SER A 712 -2.16 22.42 -6.25
CA SER A 712 -1.93 23.77 -6.79
C SER A 712 -2.70 24.01 -8.09
N ALA A 713 -3.16 22.94 -8.74
CA ALA A 713 -3.91 23.00 -9.98
C ALA A 713 -5.30 23.60 -9.76
N THR A 714 -5.70 24.52 -10.63
CA THR A 714 -7.10 24.92 -10.74
C THR A 714 -7.78 23.97 -11.73
N CYS A 715 -8.59 23.06 -11.22
CA CYS A 715 -9.33 22.09 -12.03
C CYS A 715 -10.74 22.60 -12.36
N THR A 716 -11.06 22.68 -13.66
CA THR A 716 -12.35 23.17 -14.16
C THR A 716 -12.93 22.27 -15.24
N VAL A 717 -14.23 22.41 -15.47
CA VAL A 717 -14.87 21.95 -16.70
C VAL A 717 -15.10 23.17 -17.59
N ARG A 718 -14.49 23.16 -18.78
CA ARG A 718 -14.60 24.21 -19.81
C ARG A 718 -15.59 23.78 -20.89
N THR A 719 -16.58 24.62 -21.17
CA THR A 719 -17.61 24.42 -22.21
C THR A 719 -17.77 25.70 -23.04
N GLU A 720 -18.57 25.66 -24.11
CA GLU A 720 -18.94 26.89 -24.86
C GLU A 720 -19.59 27.97 -23.97
N ALA A 721 -20.26 27.56 -22.90
CA ALA A 721 -20.91 28.47 -21.94
C ALA A 721 -19.93 29.10 -20.93
N GLY A 722 -18.65 28.70 -20.95
CA GLY A 722 -17.61 29.15 -20.01
C GLY A 722 -17.05 28.01 -19.14
N GLU A 723 -16.22 28.41 -18.17
CA GLU A 723 -15.61 27.51 -17.19
C GLU A 723 -16.41 27.42 -15.89
N THR A 724 -16.47 26.22 -15.32
CA THR A 724 -17.11 25.92 -14.04
C THR A 724 -16.21 25.04 -13.19
N ALA A 725 -16.52 24.88 -11.89
CA ALA A 725 -15.80 23.94 -11.02
C ALA A 725 -15.78 22.52 -11.62
N LEU A 726 -14.78 21.72 -11.26
CA LEU A 726 -14.64 20.33 -11.70
C LEU A 726 -15.84 19.48 -11.22
N GLU A 727 -16.87 19.42 -12.04
CA GLU A 727 -18.14 18.74 -11.75
C GLU A 727 -18.61 17.92 -12.97
N ARG A 728 -19.85 17.42 -12.93
CA ARG A 728 -20.55 16.83 -14.09
C ARG A 728 -19.86 15.60 -14.70
N GLY A 729 -19.22 14.81 -13.85
CA GLY A 729 -18.52 13.59 -14.25
C GLY A 729 -17.14 13.84 -14.85
N GLY A 730 -16.71 15.11 -14.98
CA GLY A 730 -15.32 15.43 -15.24
C GLY A 730 -14.47 15.01 -14.05
N LYS A 731 -13.31 14.40 -14.31
CA LYS A 731 -12.40 13.92 -13.25
C LYS A 731 -10.99 14.35 -13.55
N PHE A 732 -10.25 14.67 -12.50
CA PHE A 732 -8.83 14.94 -12.54
C PHE A 732 -8.22 14.44 -11.22
N GLU A 733 -7.78 13.19 -11.22
CA GLU A 733 -7.45 12.45 -10.00
C GLU A 733 -6.07 11.82 -10.13
N THR A 734 -5.16 12.10 -9.20
CA THR A 734 -3.84 11.47 -9.15
C THR A 734 -3.93 10.02 -8.70
N GLY A 735 -3.11 9.15 -9.26
CA GLY A 735 -2.97 7.78 -8.78
C GLY A 735 -1.91 6.99 -9.54
N GLU A 736 -1.96 5.67 -9.40
CA GLU A 736 -1.24 4.76 -10.28
C GLU A 736 -2.26 4.08 -11.20
N ASN A 737 -2.03 4.15 -12.51
CA ASN A 737 -2.89 3.53 -13.50
C ASN A 737 -2.08 2.57 -14.37
N VAL A 738 -2.76 1.57 -14.93
CA VAL A 738 -2.18 0.58 -15.83
C VAL A 738 -2.68 0.83 -17.24
N CYS A 739 -1.75 0.89 -18.19
CA CYS A 739 -1.99 1.07 -19.62
C CYS A 739 -0.97 0.23 -20.39
N GLY A 740 -1.46 -0.59 -21.31
CA GLY A 740 -0.66 -1.58 -22.02
C GLY A 740 -0.02 -2.61 -21.08
N GLY A 741 -0.65 -2.94 -19.96
CA GLY A 741 -0.07 -3.78 -18.90
C GLY A 741 0.98 -3.08 -18.03
N ILE A 742 1.41 -1.87 -18.37
CA ILE A 742 2.45 -1.14 -17.65
C ILE A 742 1.80 -0.18 -16.65
N ARG A 743 2.16 -0.32 -15.36
CA ARG A 743 1.70 0.55 -14.27
C ARG A 743 2.60 1.77 -14.12
N ARG A 744 2.03 2.98 -14.07
CA ARG A 744 2.77 4.23 -13.83
C ARG A 744 2.01 5.19 -12.94
N ARG A 745 2.76 6.06 -12.24
CA ARG A 745 2.19 7.24 -11.59
C ARG A 745 1.58 8.13 -12.67
N SER A 746 0.35 8.56 -12.47
CA SER A 746 -0.41 9.25 -13.51
C SER A 746 -1.54 10.09 -12.94
N ILE A 747 -2.11 10.93 -13.80
CA ILE A 747 -3.35 11.65 -13.54
C ILE A 747 -4.44 11.01 -14.40
N PHE A 748 -5.48 10.50 -13.75
CA PHE A 748 -6.70 10.10 -14.41
C PHE A 748 -7.54 11.33 -14.72
N ALA A 749 -7.70 11.64 -16.01
CA ALA A 749 -8.42 12.80 -16.48
C ALA A 749 -9.58 12.34 -17.37
N HIS A 750 -10.82 12.39 -16.87
CA HIS A 750 -11.99 11.99 -17.66
C HIS A 750 -12.74 13.23 -18.16
N PRO A 751 -13.14 13.30 -19.45
CA PRO A 751 -14.05 14.33 -19.93
C PRO A 751 -15.41 14.33 -19.18
N PRO A 752 -16.11 15.46 -19.06
CA PRO A 752 -17.44 15.47 -18.43
C PRO A 752 -18.44 14.59 -19.19
N TRP A 753 -19.21 13.77 -18.45
CA TRP A 753 -20.18 12.82 -19.04
C TRP A 753 -21.59 12.89 -18.43
N HIS A 754 -21.81 13.63 -17.33
CA HIS A 754 -23.16 13.86 -16.82
C HIS A 754 -23.89 14.92 -17.67
N ALA A 755 -24.96 14.52 -18.35
CA ALA A 755 -25.76 15.41 -19.20
C ALA A 755 -26.51 16.51 -18.41
N ARG A 756 -26.73 17.64 -19.07
CA ARG A 756 -27.73 18.65 -18.68
C ARG A 756 -29.13 18.14 -19.05
N GLN A 757 -30.10 18.20 -18.13
CA GLN A 757 -31.49 17.79 -18.41
C GLN A 757 -32.18 18.71 -19.45
N ASP A 758 -31.60 19.86 -19.74
CA ASP A 758 -32.10 20.91 -20.63
C ASP A 758 -31.46 20.92 -22.04
N VAL A 759 -30.48 20.05 -22.34
CA VAL A 759 -29.83 19.96 -23.66
C VAL A 759 -29.89 18.52 -24.18
N PRO A 760 -30.67 18.22 -25.24
CA PRO A 760 -30.63 16.93 -25.91
C PRO A 760 -29.30 16.75 -26.65
N GLY A 761 -28.50 15.74 -26.26
CA GLY A 761 -27.12 15.54 -26.71
C GLY A 761 -26.14 15.95 -25.60
N GLY A 762 -25.31 15.01 -25.14
CA GLY A 762 -24.45 15.16 -23.96
C GLY A 762 -23.55 16.40 -23.98
N VAL A 763 -23.05 16.81 -22.82
CA VAL A 763 -22.19 18.00 -22.72
C VAL A 763 -20.87 17.73 -23.44
N LEU A 764 -20.61 18.45 -24.53
CA LEU A 764 -19.28 18.65 -25.10
C LEU A 764 -18.51 19.57 -24.16
N GLY A 765 -17.52 19.03 -23.44
CA GLY A 765 -16.74 19.81 -22.49
C GLY A 765 -15.34 19.25 -22.32
N GLN A 766 -14.45 20.10 -21.83
CA GLN A 766 -13.05 19.77 -21.57
C GLN A 766 -12.84 19.73 -20.07
N THR A 767 -12.18 18.69 -19.58
CA THR A 767 -11.59 18.72 -18.24
C THR A 767 -10.25 19.42 -18.34
N VAL A 768 -10.08 20.50 -17.59
CA VAL A 768 -8.89 21.36 -17.62
C VAL A 768 -8.26 21.39 -16.23
N ALA A 769 -6.95 21.23 -16.17
CA ALA A 769 -6.15 21.52 -14.99
C ALA A 769 -5.09 22.55 -15.33
N ALA A 770 -5.15 23.72 -14.70
CA ALA A 770 -4.22 24.82 -14.92
C ALA A 770 -3.24 24.95 -13.74
N TYR A 771 -1.95 24.90 -14.03
CA TYR A 771 -0.84 25.08 -13.11
C TYR A 771 -0.15 26.41 -13.37
N VAL A 772 0.46 26.97 -12.32
CA VAL A 772 1.31 28.15 -12.42
C VAL A 772 2.74 27.74 -12.09
N VAL A 773 3.64 27.90 -13.06
CA VAL A 773 5.04 27.44 -12.96
C VAL A 773 5.98 28.61 -13.19
N ASP A 774 6.94 28.83 -12.28
CA ASP A 774 7.98 29.85 -12.41
C ASP A 774 9.25 29.21 -12.99
N LEU A 775 9.54 29.43 -14.28
CA LEU A 775 10.71 28.84 -14.93
C LEU A 775 11.98 29.66 -14.68
N PRO A 776 13.13 29.03 -14.36
CA PRO A 776 14.39 29.73 -14.15
C PRO A 776 14.93 30.32 -15.46
N ARG A 777 15.79 31.35 -15.38
CA ARG A 777 16.36 32.04 -16.57
C ARG A 777 17.62 31.37 -17.14
N ASP A 778 18.33 30.63 -16.31
CA ASP A 778 19.70 30.14 -16.55
C ASP A 778 19.77 28.71 -17.08
N ARG A 779 18.62 28.02 -17.21
CA ARG A 779 18.53 26.65 -17.70
C ARG A 779 17.36 26.49 -18.66
N ALA A 780 17.55 25.75 -19.74
CA ALA A 780 16.42 25.40 -20.60
C ALA A 780 15.52 24.37 -19.91
N ALA A 781 14.23 24.44 -20.17
CA ALA A 781 13.21 23.59 -19.55
C ALA A 781 12.47 22.76 -20.60
N LYS A 782 11.96 21.60 -20.17
CA LYS A 782 11.24 20.65 -21.02
C LYS A 782 10.12 19.99 -20.23
N LEU A 783 8.95 19.87 -20.83
CA LEU A 783 7.84 19.09 -20.29
C LEU A 783 7.84 17.70 -20.95
N SER A 784 7.88 16.64 -20.15
CA SER A 784 7.77 15.25 -20.59
C SER A 784 6.53 14.61 -19.98
N PHE A 785 5.80 13.80 -20.75
CA PHE A 785 4.60 13.09 -20.29
C PHE A 785 4.23 11.95 -21.23
N GLY A 786 3.60 10.91 -20.70
CA GLY A 786 2.91 9.89 -21.48
C GLY A 786 1.42 10.21 -21.63
N ILE A 787 0.81 9.82 -22.74
CA ILE A 787 -0.65 9.75 -22.89
C ILE A 787 -1.07 8.29 -23.12
N GLY A 788 -2.28 7.96 -22.68
CA GLY A 788 -2.84 6.62 -22.84
C GLY A 788 -4.26 6.52 -22.33
N LEU A 789 -4.89 5.38 -22.60
CA LEU A 789 -6.14 4.97 -21.95
C LEU A 789 -5.88 3.84 -20.97
N ARG A 790 -6.65 3.77 -19.88
CA ARG A 790 -6.58 2.65 -18.93
C ARG A 790 -6.92 1.32 -19.61
N ASP A 791 -6.25 0.25 -19.18
CA ASP A 791 -6.55 -1.10 -19.65
C ASP A 791 -8.04 -1.47 -19.48
N GLY A 792 -8.56 -2.21 -20.45
CA GLY A 792 -9.94 -2.74 -20.44
C GLY A 792 -10.98 -1.83 -21.12
N VAL A 793 -10.57 -0.76 -21.79
CA VAL A 793 -11.46 0.13 -22.57
C VAL A 793 -11.34 -0.01 -24.08
N ASN A 794 -10.33 -0.73 -24.58
CA ASN A 794 -10.18 -0.99 -26.01
C ASN A 794 -11.51 -1.51 -26.59
N GLU A 795 -11.90 -0.99 -27.77
CA GLU A 795 -13.17 -1.25 -28.47
C GLU A 795 -14.44 -0.63 -27.84
N ARG A 796 -14.34 0.05 -26.69
CA ARG A 796 -15.48 0.68 -25.99
C ARG A 796 -15.49 2.20 -25.98
N SER A 797 -14.34 2.81 -26.29
CA SER A 797 -14.12 4.25 -26.38
C SER A 797 -13.65 4.56 -27.80
N ASP A 798 -14.05 5.71 -28.33
CA ASP A 798 -13.49 6.28 -29.57
C ASP A 798 -12.15 6.99 -29.31
N GLY A 799 -11.70 7.01 -28.06
CA GLY A 799 -10.46 7.59 -27.57
C GLY A 799 -10.66 8.96 -26.94
N ALA A 800 -9.59 9.52 -26.39
CA ALA A 800 -9.60 10.86 -25.82
C ALA A 800 -8.61 11.77 -26.55
N THR A 801 -8.87 13.08 -26.52
CA THR A 801 -7.92 14.06 -27.05
C THR A 801 -7.20 14.75 -25.90
N PHE A 802 -5.87 14.77 -25.99
CA PHE A 802 -4.94 15.29 -25.00
C PHE A 802 -4.33 16.58 -25.54
N ILE A 803 -4.52 17.68 -24.82
CA ILE A 803 -4.03 19.00 -25.22
C ILE A 803 -3.17 19.58 -24.10
N VAL A 804 -2.02 20.14 -24.46
CA VAL A 804 -1.20 20.97 -23.54
C VAL A 804 -1.23 22.41 -24.04
N ARG A 805 -1.51 23.35 -23.13
CA ARG A 805 -1.41 24.79 -23.39
C ARG A 805 -0.39 25.45 -22.50
N VAL A 806 0.40 26.37 -23.06
CA VAL A 806 1.33 27.24 -22.34
C VAL A 806 0.91 28.67 -22.62
N ASN A 807 0.55 29.43 -21.58
CA ASN A 807 0.04 30.81 -21.70
C ASN A 807 -1.11 30.91 -22.74
N ASP A 808 -2.07 29.99 -22.63
CA ASP A 808 -3.24 29.83 -23.50
C ASP A 808 -2.92 29.44 -24.97
N GLN A 809 -1.64 29.29 -25.34
CA GLN A 809 -1.22 28.77 -26.64
C GLN A 809 -1.14 27.24 -26.61
N GLU A 810 -1.80 26.58 -27.56
CA GLU A 810 -1.69 25.14 -27.78
C GLU A 810 -0.29 24.77 -28.28
N VAL A 811 0.41 23.93 -27.52
CA VAL A 811 1.77 23.44 -27.83
C VAL A 811 1.80 21.94 -28.10
N PHE A 812 0.72 21.23 -27.76
CA PHE A 812 0.52 19.83 -28.07
C PHE A 812 -0.96 19.52 -28.17
N ASN A 813 -1.30 18.66 -29.15
CA ASN A 813 -2.65 18.16 -29.38
C ASN A 813 -2.54 16.81 -30.05
N ALA A 814 -2.98 15.76 -29.35
CA ALA A 814 -3.00 14.41 -29.89
C ALA A 814 -4.28 13.70 -29.46
N HIS A 815 -4.92 13.06 -30.43
CA HIS A 815 -5.94 12.07 -30.17
C HIS A 815 -5.29 10.70 -29.95
N TRP A 816 -5.75 9.97 -28.93
CA TRP A 816 -5.27 8.63 -28.62
C TRP A 816 -6.43 7.70 -28.21
N ALA A 817 -6.50 6.54 -28.85
CA ALA A 817 -7.57 5.56 -28.68
C ALA A 817 -7.08 4.19 -28.17
N GLU A 818 -5.80 4.06 -27.85
CA GLU A 818 -5.18 2.79 -27.48
C GLU A 818 -4.88 2.72 -25.97
N SER A 819 -5.08 1.53 -25.38
CA SER A 819 -4.49 1.18 -24.07
C SER A 819 -3.02 0.82 -24.25
N ALA A 820 -2.22 1.78 -24.74
CA ALA A 820 -0.77 1.71 -24.86
C ALA A 820 -0.20 3.11 -24.58
N TRP A 821 0.98 3.18 -23.97
CA TRP A 821 1.64 4.45 -23.67
C TRP A 821 2.24 5.08 -24.93
N SER A 822 1.96 6.37 -25.14
CA SER A 822 2.65 7.21 -26.13
C SER A 822 3.40 8.33 -25.41
N GLU A 823 4.73 8.34 -25.54
CA GLU A 823 5.59 9.32 -24.86
C GLU A 823 5.73 10.61 -25.68
N HIS A 824 5.64 11.73 -24.98
CA HIS A 824 5.71 13.05 -25.59
C HIS A 824 6.61 14.00 -24.79
N GLU A 825 7.21 14.92 -25.52
CA GLU A 825 8.17 15.87 -24.99
C GLU A 825 7.99 17.23 -25.67
N ILE A 826 7.90 18.30 -24.88
CA ILE A 826 7.70 19.67 -25.33
C ILE A 826 8.84 20.54 -24.81
N ASP A 827 9.54 21.20 -25.72
CA ASP A 827 10.61 22.15 -25.40
C ASP A 827 10.02 23.50 -24.95
N LEU A 828 10.34 23.91 -23.72
CA LEU A 828 9.87 25.16 -23.12
C LEU A 828 10.89 26.30 -23.24
N LYS A 829 11.96 26.16 -24.04
CA LYS A 829 13.03 27.16 -24.17
C LYS A 829 12.57 28.60 -24.47
N HIS A 830 11.41 28.75 -25.11
CA HIS A 830 10.88 30.06 -25.55
C HIS A 830 10.20 30.85 -24.42
N VAL A 831 9.93 30.22 -23.28
CA VAL A 831 9.29 30.82 -22.09
C VAL A 831 10.16 30.69 -20.82
N VAL A 832 11.44 30.34 -20.99
CA VAL A 832 12.42 30.26 -19.90
C VAL A 832 12.56 31.62 -19.23
N GLY A 833 12.53 31.65 -17.90
CA GLY A 833 12.62 32.88 -17.12
C GLY A 833 11.32 33.63 -16.88
N GLU A 834 10.20 33.06 -17.31
CA GLU A 834 8.85 33.60 -17.16
C GLU A 834 8.02 32.80 -16.14
N ARG A 835 6.97 33.44 -15.62
CA ARG A 835 5.89 32.77 -14.89
C ARG A 835 4.83 32.35 -15.89
N ILE A 836 4.67 31.04 -16.09
CA ILE A 836 3.78 30.50 -17.12
C ILE A 836 2.53 29.87 -16.52
N LYS A 837 1.43 29.91 -17.30
CA LYS A 837 0.24 29.09 -17.08
C LYS A 837 0.35 27.83 -17.95
N LEU A 838 0.45 26.67 -17.32
CA LEU A 838 0.52 25.37 -18.00
C LEU A 838 -0.81 24.62 -17.81
N GLU A 839 -1.52 24.32 -18.90
CA GLU A 839 -2.79 23.57 -18.85
C GLU A 839 -2.62 22.15 -19.39
N LEU A 840 -3.11 21.15 -18.64
CA LEU A 840 -3.42 19.83 -19.16
C LEU A 840 -4.92 19.76 -19.43
N VAL A 841 -5.30 19.40 -20.65
CA VAL A 841 -6.68 19.44 -21.12
C VAL A 841 -7.07 18.12 -21.75
N THR A 842 -8.12 17.50 -21.23
CA THR A 842 -8.65 16.24 -21.76
C THR A 842 -10.06 16.44 -22.27
N THR A 843 -10.30 16.03 -23.52
CA THR A 843 -11.59 16.16 -24.20
C THR A 843 -12.04 14.83 -24.77
N PRO A 844 -13.33 14.67 -25.11
CA PRO A 844 -13.80 13.50 -25.83
C PRO A 844 -13.05 13.29 -27.15
N GLY A 845 -13.11 12.07 -27.66
CA GLY A 845 -12.60 11.69 -28.97
C GLY A 845 -13.39 12.29 -30.15
N PRO A 846 -13.01 11.94 -31.39
CA PRO A 846 -13.59 12.49 -32.63
C PRO A 846 -15.08 12.21 -32.81
N GLU A 847 -15.65 11.21 -32.13
CA GLU A 847 -17.10 10.95 -32.13
C GLU A 847 -17.84 11.76 -31.07
N ASP A 848 -17.16 12.66 -30.36
CA ASP A 848 -17.71 13.54 -29.33
C ASP A 848 -18.37 12.75 -28.18
N SER A 849 -17.88 11.52 -27.96
CA SER A 849 -18.42 10.57 -27.00
C SER A 849 -17.48 10.42 -25.80
N PRO A 850 -17.83 10.90 -24.59
CA PRO A 850 -16.99 10.72 -23.40
C PRO A 850 -17.06 9.29 -22.82
N ALA A 851 -17.60 8.32 -23.57
CA ALA A 851 -17.88 6.98 -23.06
C ALA A 851 -16.60 6.14 -22.98
N PHE A 852 -16.22 5.78 -21.75
CA PHE A 852 -15.02 4.97 -21.48
C PHE A 852 -13.70 5.66 -21.86
N ASP A 853 -13.72 6.99 -21.99
CA ASP A 853 -12.54 7.85 -22.20
C ASP A 853 -11.73 7.96 -20.91
N TRP A 854 -11.21 6.81 -20.49
CA TRP A 854 -10.44 6.64 -19.26
C TRP A 854 -9.01 7.11 -19.47
N ALA A 855 -8.88 8.36 -19.87
CA ALA A 855 -7.64 9.00 -20.22
C ALA A 855 -6.72 9.19 -19.01
N ILE A 856 -5.43 8.95 -19.25
CA ILE A 856 -4.39 9.06 -18.24
C ILE A 856 -3.20 9.84 -18.79
N TRP A 857 -2.74 10.81 -18.00
CA TRP A 857 -1.47 11.52 -18.22
C TRP A 857 -0.39 10.81 -17.38
N GLY A 858 0.55 10.15 -18.03
CA GLY A 858 1.66 9.43 -17.38
C GLY A 858 2.79 10.38 -16.99
N GLU A 859 3.10 10.43 -15.70
CA GLU A 859 4.26 11.15 -15.12
C GLU A 859 4.55 12.56 -15.70
N PRO A 860 3.54 13.43 -15.91
CA PRO A 860 3.76 14.75 -16.48
C PRO A 860 4.71 15.59 -15.60
N THR A 861 5.87 15.91 -16.13
CA THR A 861 6.98 16.52 -15.38
C THR A 861 7.69 17.59 -16.22
N VAL A 862 7.91 18.76 -15.63
CA VAL A 862 8.85 19.75 -16.15
C VAL A 862 10.24 19.44 -15.58
N SER A 863 11.21 19.25 -16.46
CA SER A 863 12.63 19.06 -16.16
C SER A 863 13.46 20.24 -16.66
N LEU A 864 14.59 20.49 -16.01
CA LEU A 864 15.61 21.43 -16.44
C LEU A 864 16.78 20.68 -17.08
N THR A 865 17.25 21.19 -18.21
CA THR A 865 18.43 20.65 -18.90
C THR A 865 19.69 20.83 -18.06
N ASP A 866 20.60 19.86 -18.20
CA ASP A 866 21.92 19.90 -17.58
C ASP A 866 22.67 21.19 -17.96
N SER A 867 23.15 21.92 -16.95
CA SER A 867 23.98 23.10 -17.12
C SER A 867 25.30 22.82 -17.86
N GLY A 868 25.77 21.56 -17.88
CA GLY A 868 27.04 21.14 -18.47
C GLY A 868 28.26 21.67 -17.72
N ILE A 869 28.06 22.29 -16.56
CA ILE A 869 29.11 22.90 -15.74
C ILE A 869 29.74 21.79 -14.88
N ALA A 870 31.06 21.65 -14.97
CA ALA A 870 31.79 20.78 -14.06
C ALA A 870 31.75 21.38 -12.65
N GLN A 871 31.42 20.57 -11.66
CA GLN A 871 31.28 20.97 -10.27
C GLN A 871 32.30 20.22 -9.41
N GLY A 872 32.69 20.86 -8.31
CA GLY A 872 33.68 20.31 -7.38
C GLY A 872 33.13 19.08 -6.64
N VAL A 873 33.87 17.98 -6.71
CA VAL A 873 33.65 16.76 -5.94
C VAL A 873 34.94 16.44 -5.19
N ASP A 874 34.85 16.25 -3.88
CA ASP A 874 36.00 15.83 -3.07
C ASP A 874 35.90 14.34 -2.77
N PHE A 875 36.99 13.63 -2.96
CA PHE A 875 37.11 12.19 -2.71
C PHE A 875 38.22 11.91 -1.71
N VAL A 876 37.94 11.01 -0.78
CA VAL A 876 38.87 10.59 0.28
C VAL A 876 39.06 9.08 0.17
N SER A 877 40.32 8.62 0.24
CA SER A 877 40.65 7.20 0.12
C SER A 877 41.88 6.82 0.96
N PRO A 878 41.87 5.65 1.63
CA PRO A 878 43.08 5.13 2.28
C PRO A 878 44.11 4.64 1.24
N GLU A 879 43.64 4.26 0.05
CA GLU A 879 44.47 3.79 -1.06
C GLU A 879 44.71 4.92 -2.07
N PRO A 880 45.92 5.04 -2.65
CA PRO A 880 46.20 6.04 -3.67
C PRO A 880 45.46 5.70 -4.97
N VAL A 881 44.63 6.63 -5.44
CA VAL A 881 43.97 6.57 -6.74
C VAL A 881 45.01 6.59 -7.86
N THR A 882 44.98 5.58 -8.71
CA THR A 882 45.85 5.43 -9.89
C THR A 882 45.22 5.95 -11.17
N ALA A 883 43.88 5.99 -11.24
CA ALA A 883 43.14 6.55 -12.37
C ALA A 883 41.74 7.01 -11.97
N VAL A 884 41.24 8.02 -12.68
CA VAL A 884 39.84 8.47 -12.62
C VAL A 884 39.25 8.40 -14.03
N VAL A 885 38.02 7.94 -14.12
CA VAL A 885 37.24 7.90 -15.35
C VAL A 885 35.89 8.57 -15.11
N ALA A 886 35.50 9.51 -15.96
CA ALA A 886 34.23 10.21 -15.86
C ALA A 886 33.59 10.49 -17.24
N ASP A 887 32.33 10.93 -17.24
CA ASP A 887 31.70 11.53 -18.42
C ASP A 887 32.37 12.87 -18.74
N GLY A 888 33.16 12.91 -19.84
CA GLY A 888 33.85 14.10 -20.31
C GLY A 888 35.26 14.28 -19.76
N MET A 889 35.76 15.52 -19.81
CA MET A 889 37.06 15.86 -19.23
C MET A 889 36.92 15.97 -17.71
N CYS A 890 37.62 15.11 -16.98
CA CYS A 890 37.81 15.24 -15.54
C CYS A 890 39.25 15.69 -15.28
N ARG A 891 39.40 16.76 -14.51
CA ARG A 891 40.69 17.17 -13.96
C ARG A 891 40.71 16.79 -12.49
N MET A 892 41.67 15.96 -12.12
CA MET A 892 41.97 15.62 -10.74
C MET A 892 43.22 16.37 -10.33
N ASP A 893 43.17 17.07 -9.20
CA ASP A 893 44.34 17.73 -8.64
C ASP A 893 45.32 16.72 -8.03
N GLN A 894 46.55 17.16 -7.74
CA GLN A 894 47.50 16.30 -7.05
C GLN A 894 46.97 15.93 -5.66
N PRO A 895 47.00 14.65 -5.26
CA PRO A 895 46.51 14.25 -3.95
C PRO A 895 47.31 14.92 -2.84
N SER A 896 46.64 15.38 -1.80
CA SER A 896 47.28 15.61 -0.51
C SER A 896 47.22 14.31 0.30
N LEU A 897 48.36 13.90 0.88
CA LEU A 897 48.40 12.89 1.93
C LEU A 897 48.34 13.63 3.26
N GLU A 898 47.24 13.47 3.98
CA GLU A 898 47.02 14.16 5.25
C GLU A 898 47.63 13.40 6.43
N ALA A 899 47.71 14.06 7.59
CA ALA A 899 48.28 13.48 8.81
C ALA A 899 47.50 12.26 9.36
N ASP A 900 46.25 12.09 8.93
CA ASP A 900 45.40 10.93 9.21
C ASP A 900 45.75 9.70 8.34
N GLY A 901 46.67 9.84 7.38
CA GLY A 901 47.05 8.79 6.44
C GLY A 901 46.14 8.65 5.23
N MET A 902 45.17 9.55 5.05
CA MET A 902 44.21 9.52 3.96
C MET A 902 44.69 10.36 2.77
N HIS A 903 44.42 9.87 1.56
CA HIS A 903 44.58 10.63 0.33
C HIS A 903 43.31 11.43 0.03
N ARG A 904 43.45 12.74 -0.19
CA ARG A 904 42.34 13.63 -0.56
C ARG A 904 42.53 14.16 -1.97
N TYR A 905 41.45 14.09 -2.74
CA TYR A 905 41.40 14.50 -4.15
C TYR A 905 40.26 15.48 -4.34
N THR A 906 40.53 16.59 -5.00
CA THR A 906 39.48 17.47 -5.56
C THR A 906 39.43 17.26 -7.06
N LEU A 907 38.22 17.09 -7.57
CA LEU A 907 37.97 16.94 -9.01
C LEU A 907 36.84 17.83 -9.48
N GLU A 908 36.95 18.27 -10.73
CA GLU A 908 35.85 18.85 -11.46
C GLU A 908 35.20 17.72 -12.29
N ALA A 909 33.95 17.40 -11.98
CA ALA A 909 33.14 16.42 -12.71
C ALA A 909 31.77 16.98 -13.08
N ARG A 910 31.21 16.47 -14.18
CA ARG A 910 29.87 16.79 -14.63
C ARG A 910 28.82 16.14 -13.70
N VAL A 911 27.78 16.90 -13.36
CA VAL A 911 26.60 16.43 -12.63
C VAL A 911 25.35 16.94 -13.36
N PRO A 912 24.46 16.05 -13.85
CA PRO A 912 24.47 14.59 -13.72
C PRO A 912 25.64 13.92 -14.48
N GLY A 913 26.11 12.79 -13.98
CA GLY A 913 27.25 12.07 -14.57
C GLY A 913 27.76 10.91 -13.72
N THR A 914 28.64 10.08 -14.29
CA THR A 914 29.32 9.01 -13.55
C THR A 914 30.78 9.37 -13.32
N VAL A 915 31.29 9.06 -12.13
CA VAL A 915 32.72 9.14 -11.78
C VAL A 915 33.18 7.80 -11.22
N ALA A 916 34.30 7.31 -11.70
CA ALA A 916 34.93 6.07 -11.26
C ALA A 916 36.36 6.35 -10.76
N PHE A 917 36.61 6.01 -9.51
CA PHE A 917 37.91 6.07 -8.83
C PHE A 917 38.52 4.69 -8.76
N LEU A 918 39.78 4.57 -9.15
CA LEU A 918 40.47 3.29 -9.26
C LEU A 918 41.80 3.37 -8.52
N TRP A 919 42.07 2.40 -7.66
CA TRP A 919 43.38 2.23 -7.02
C TRP A 919 44.13 0.99 -7.52
N ASP A 920 43.51 0.20 -8.41
CA ASP A 920 44.19 -0.78 -9.25
C ASP A 920 44.36 -0.28 -10.70
N ARG A 921 45.35 -0.81 -11.42
CA ARG A 921 45.65 -0.38 -12.81
C ARG A 921 44.66 -0.98 -13.81
N PRO A 922 44.28 -0.23 -14.87
CA PRO A 922 43.49 -0.79 -15.96
C PRO A 922 44.22 -1.97 -16.61
N VAL A 923 43.47 -3.03 -16.95
CA VAL A 923 44.03 -4.16 -17.70
C VAL A 923 44.27 -3.71 -19.15
N ASP A 924 45.50 -3.89 -19.63
CA ASP A 924 45.83 -3.72 -21.04
C ASP A 924 45.27 -4.91 -21.83
N VAL A 925 44.50 -4.62 -22.87
CA VAL A 925 43.80 -5.62 -23.71
C VAL A 925 44.29 -5.56 -25.15
N ALA A 926 44.04 -6.61 -25.94
CA ALA A 926 44.35 -6.65 -27.37
C ALA A 926 43.11 -6.99 -28.19
N TYR A 927 42.99 -6.43 -29.39
CA TYR A 927 41.87 -6.70 -30.28
C TYR A 927 41.99 -8.08 -30.96
N PRO A 928 40.87 -8.77 -31.26
CA PRO A 928 39.50 -8.47 -30.82
C PRO A 928 39.27 -8.85 -29.35
N ILE A 929 38.43 -8.09 -28.65
CA ILE A 929 38.12 -8.30 -27.23
C ILE A 929 36.74 -8.95 -27.12
N ASP A 930 36.67 -10.17 -26.57
CA ASP A 930 35.42 -10.89 -26.31
C ASP A 930 34.97 -10.66 -24.86
N LEU A 931 33.98 -9.78 -24.65
CA LEU A 931 33.53 -9.39 -23.31
C LEU A 931 32.90 -10.56 -22.53
N ALA A 932 32.45 -11.62 -23.20
CA ALA A 932 31.97 -12.81 -22.50
C ALA A 932 33.11 -13.55 -21.76
N LYS A 933 34.35 -13.41 -22.23
CA LYS A 933 35.56 -14.04 -21.68
C LYS A 933 36.43 -13.09 -20.86
N THR A 934 36.23 -11.78 -20.98
CA THR A 934 36.97 -10.77 -20.22
C THR A 934 36.57 -10.78 -18.74
N PRO A 935 37.54 -10.65 -17.80
CA PRO A 935 37.23 -10.41 -16.39
C PRO A 935 36.32 -9.18 -16.20
N ARG A 936 35.40 -9.29 -15.26
CA ARG A 936 34.36 -8.30 -15.00
C ARG A 936 34.02 -8.28 -13.52
N THR A 937 33.58 -7.13 -13.03
CA THR A 937 32.92 -7.06 -11.73
C THR A 937 31.43 -7.00 -11.97
N LEU A 938 30.70 -7.71 -11.12
CA LEU A 938 29.25 -7.73 -11.17
C LEU A 938 28.71 -6.90 -10.03
N SER A 939 27.65 -6.17 -10.32
CA SER A 939 26.85 -5.51 -9.32
C SER A 939 25.39 -5.60 -9.72
N ALA A 940 24.51 -5.46 -8.76
CA ALA A 940 23.09 -5.32 -9.03
C ALA A 940 22.51 -4.27 -8.09
N THR A 941 21.41 -3.67 -8.51
CA THR A 941 20.63 -2.74 -7.69
C THR A 941 19.15 -3.08 -7.79
N VAL A 942 18.39 -2.88 -6.71
CA VAL A 942 16.92 -3.00 -6.64
C VAL A 942 16.36 -1.67 -6.13
N ALA A 943 15.42 -1.06 -6.86
CA ALA A 943 14.95 0.31 -6.61
C ALA A 943 16.12 1.30 -6.43
N GLY A 944 17.20 1.08 -7.20
CA GLY A 944 18.45 1.85 -7.16
C GLY A 944 19.35 1.62 -5.93
N ALA A 945 18.95 0.79 -4.96
CA ALA A 945 19.81 0.39 -3.83
C ALA A 945 20.69 -0.81 -4.22
N PRO A 946 21.98 -0.83 -3.84
CA PRO A 946 22.86 -1.96 -4.13
C PRO A 946 22.40 -3.23 -3.41
N VAL A 947 22.56 -4.38 -4.05
CA VAL A 947 22.23 -5.69 -3.48
C VAL A 947 23.45 -6.62 -3.53
N ALA A 948 23.64 -7.40 -2.46
CA ALA A 948 24.74 -8.35 -2.37
C ALA A 948 24.54 -9.52 -3.35
N LEU A 949 25.59 -9.89 -4.08
CA LEU A 949 25.61 -11.05 -4.98
C LEU A 949 26.42 -12.21 -4.36
N PRO A 950 26.07 -13.48 -4.66
CA PRO A 950 25.03 -13.92 -5.58
C PRO A 950 23.63 -13.88 -4.95
N MET A 951 22.65 -13.30 -5.66
CA MET A 951 21.23 -13.49 -5.32
C MET A 951 20.67 -14.67 -6.10
N LYS A 952 19.70 -15.37 -5.51
CA LYS A 952 19.01 -16.48 -6.16
C LYS A 952 18.33 -15.94 -7.43
N HIS A 953 18.77 -16.43 -8.60
CA HIS A 953 18.32 -16.07 -9.95
C HIS A 953 18.88 -14.77 -10.57
N VAL A 954 19.52 -13.87 -9.82
CA VAL A 954 20.26 -12.74 -10.42
C VAL A 954 21.65 -13.24 -10.81
N ALA A 955 21.93 -13.22 -12.10
CA ALA A 955 23.20 -13.67 -12.62
C ALA A 955 23.58 -12.82 -13.82
N THR A 956 24.86 -12.51 -13.93
CA THR A 956 25.44 -12.18 -15.23
C THR A 956 26.74 -12.95 -15.42
N GLY A 957 26.84 -13.70 -16.51
CA GLY A 957 27.94 -14.62 -16.73
C GLY A 957 27.94 -15.22 -18.13
N PRO A 958 29.00 -15.96 -18.52
CA PRO A 958 29.10 -16.54 -19.84
C PRO A 958 27.96 -17.54 -20.01
N GLY A 959 27.27 -17.47 -21.14
CA GLY A 959 26.14 -18.34 -21.43
C GLY A 959 25.76 -18.30 -22.90
N SER A 960 24.82 -19.15 -23.28
CA SER A 960 24.16 -19.12 -24.58
C SER A 960 22.67 -18.87 -24.39
N GLY A 961 22.05 -18.23 -25.38
CA GLY A 961 20.60 -18.03 -25.43
C GLY A 961 20.05 -18.39 -26.80
N THR A 962 18.78 -18.77 -26.85
CA THR A 962 18.03 -19.03 -28.09
C THR A 962 16.87 -18.05 -28.13
N SER A 963 16.69 -17.37 -29.26
CA SER A 963 15.57 -16.45 -29.52
C SER A 963 15.11 -16.66 -30.96
N GLU A 964 13.82 -16.91 -31.17
CA GLU A 964 13.23 -17.33 -32.45
C GLU A 964 13.99 -18.51 -33.08
N GLY A 965 14.43 -19.47 -32.24
CA GLY A 965 15.17 -20.66 -32.67
C GLY A 965 16.65 -20.43 -33.03
N GLU A 966 17.14 -19.18 -33.10
CA GLU A 966 18.55 -18.89 -33.33
C GLU A 966 19.34 -18.85 -32.01
N THR A 967 20.38 -19.69 -31.89
CA THR A 967 21.22 -19.76 -30.68
C THR A 967 22.53 -18.98 -30.84
N ARG A 968 22.83 -18.08 -29.89
CA ARG A 968 24.13 -17.38 -29.83
C ARG A 968 24.79 -17.51 -28.46
N SER A 969 26.12 -17.53 -28.46
CA SER A 969 26.95 -17.48 -27.25
C SER A 969 27.26 -16.03 -26.86
N GLY A 970 27.41 -15.76 -25.57
CA GLY A 970 27.80 -14.46 -25.03
C GLY A 970 27.60 -14.38 -23.52
N LEU A 971 26.79 -13.43 -23.05
CA LEU A 971 26.44 -13.28 -21.63
C LEU A 971 24.95 -13.55 -21.40
N ALA A 972 24.66 -14.41 -20.43
CA ALA A 972 23.36 -14.46 -19.79
C ALA A 972 23.30 -13.34 -18.75
N ALA A 973 22.23 -12.55 -18.73
CA ALA A 973 22.01 -11.52 -17.72
C ALA A 973 20.57 -11.64 -17.21
N HIS A 974 20.37 -11.64 -15.91
CA HIS A 974 19.06 -11.70 -15.29
C HIS A 974 19.01 -10.62 -14.21
N PRO A 975 18.26 -9.52 -14.42
CA PRO A 975 18.11 -8.48 -13.41
C PRO A 975 17.26 -8.99 -12.22
N PRO A 976 17.31 -8.36 -11.05
CA PRO A 976 16.28 -8.50 -10.00
C PRO A 976 15.00 -7.72 -10.34
N ASN A 977 13.89 -7.97 -9.63
CA ASN A 977 12.65 -7.14 -9.70
C ASN A 977 13.00 -5.67 -9.50
N ASP A 978 12.38 -4.79 -10.31
CA ASP A 978 12.49 -3.33 -10.20
C ASP A 978 13.96 -2.88 -10.07
N GLY A 979 14.86 -3.53 -10.81
CA GLY A 979 16.28 -3.35 -10.65
C GLY A 979 17.10 -3.79 -11.84
N ARG A 980 18.42 -3.61 -11.72
CA ARG A 980 19.36 -3.87 -12.81
C ARG A 980 20.54 -4.70 -12.36
N VAL A 981 21.09 -5.45 -13.30
CA VAL A 981 22.39 -6.12 -13.19
C VAL A 981 23.38 -5.43 -14.12
N VAL A 982 24.58 -5.16 -13.60
CA VAL A 982 25.64 -4.45 -14.32
C VAL A 982 26.90 -5.31 -14.35
N ALA A 983 27.41 -5.54 -15.55
CA ALA A 983 28.74 -6.10 -15.78
C ALA A 983 29.70 -4.98 -16.18
N ASP A 984 30.56 -4.59 -15.25
CA ASP A 984 31.55 -3.52 -15.43
C ASP A 984 32.89 -4.10 -15.90
N PHE A 985 33.36 -3.64 -17.06
CA PHE A 985 34.65 -3.97 -17.65
C PHE A 985 35.55 -2.74 -17.63
N PHE A 986 36.65 -2.82 -16.89
CA PHE A 986 37.63 -1.75 -16.83
C PHE A 986 38.90 -2.16 -17.56
N MET A 987 39.26 -1.41 -18.61
CA MET A 987 40.36 -1.76 -19.50
C MET A 987 40.99 -0.52 -20.12
N ARG A 988 42.22 -0.64 -20.63
CA ARG A 988 42.81 0.35 -21.54
C ARG A 988 42.64 -0.13 -22.98
N LEU A 989 41.89 0.62 -23.78
CA LEU A 989 41.76 0.31 -25.21
C LEU A 989 43.06 0.65 -25.95
N PRO A 990 43.64 -0.27 -26.76
CA PRO A 990 44.75 0.07 -27.63
C PRO A 990 44.38 1.19 -28.60
N ALA A 991 45.37 2.03 -28.93
CA ALA A 991 45.19 3.09 -29.92
C ALA A 991 44.81 2.49 -31.29
N ALA A 992 43.76 3.02 -31.91
CA ALA A 992 43.29 2.67 -33.24
C ALA A 992 42.48 3.84 -33.82
N SER A 993 42.37 3.91 -35.15
CA SER A 993 41.56 4.92 -35.86
C SER A 993 40.07 4.75 -35.61
N ARG A 994 39.62 3.50 -35.51
CA ARG A 994 38.22 3.17 -35.29
C ARG A 994 38.11 1.98 -34.36
N ILE A 995 37.28 2.10 -33.33
CA ILE A 995 37.01 1.04 -32.37
C ILE A 995 35.50 0.85 -32.29
N THR A 996 35.04 -0.36 -32.53
CA THR A 996 33.61 -0.67 -32.59
C THR A 996 33.30 -1.84 -31.66
N LEU A 997 32.31 -1.67 -30.80
CA LEU A 997 31.67 -2.77 -30.07
C LEU A 997 30.46 -3.25 -30.88
N SER A 998 30.43 -4.53 -31.23
CA SER A 998 29.29 -5.18 -31.89
C SER A 998 28.72 -6.27 -30.99
N PHE A 999 27.39 -6.37 -30.93
CA PHE A 999 26.67 -7.37 -30.16
C PHE A 999 25.26 -7.59 -30.74
N ALA A 1000 24.51 -8.50 -30.14
CA ALA A 1000 23.07 -8.54 -30.26
C ALA A 1000 22.41 -8.73 -28.89
N VAL A 1001 21.18 -8.27 -28.72
CA VAL A 1001 20.39 -8.45 -27.49
C VAL A 1001 19.11 -9.20 -27.80
N ALA A 1002 18.65 -10.02 -26.86
CA ALA A 1002 17.40 -10.77 -26.99
C ALA A 1002 16.86 -11.19 -25.63
N LEU A 1003 15.54 -11.42 -25.58
CA LEU A 1003 14.91 -12.26 -24.56
C LEU A 1003 14.86 -13.71 -25.06
N GLN A 1004 15.10 -14.66 -24.15
CA GLN A 1004 15.15 -16.08 -24.50
C GLN A 1004 13.76 -16.63 -24.83
N ASP A 1005 13.68 -17.59 -25.76
CA ASP A 1005 12.46 -18.33 -26.09
C ASP A 1005 11.73 -18.85 -24.84
N GLY A 1006 10.42 -18.60 -24.79
CA GLY A 1006 9.56 -18.94 -23.65
C GLY A 1006 9.58 -17.92 -22.51
N SER A 1007 10.27 -16.79 -22.67
CA SER A 1007 10.18 -15.65 -21.76
C SER A 1007 8.75 -15.09 -21.73
N GLU A 1008 8.19 -14.95 -20.53
CA GLU A 1008 6.97 -14.19 -20.19
C GLU A 1008 7.35 -12.85 -19.52
N SER A 1009 8.45 -12.21 -19.95
CA SER A 1009 8.94 -10.95 -19.36
C SER A 1009 7.96 -9.80 -19.61
N ASP A 1010 7.83 -8.90 -18.63
CA ASP A 1010 7.13 -7.62 -18.80
C ASP A 1010 7.99 -6.59 -19.57
N GLY A 1011 9.29 -6.87 -19.71
CA GLY A 1011 10.25 -6.11 -20.52
C GLY A 1011 11.62 -5.99 -19.85
N CYS A 1012 12.68 -5.97 -20.67
CA CYS A 1012 14.04 -5.68 -20.24
C CYS A 1012 14.65 -4.56 -21.06
N ARG A 1013 15.28 -3.61 -20.37
CA ARG A 1013 16.09 -2.57 -21.01
C ARG A 1013 17.56 -2.97 -21.03
N PHE A 1014 18.12 -3.05 -22.22
CA PHE A 1014 19.54 -3.30 -22.47
C PHE A 1014 20.26 -1.99 -22.68
N MET A 1015 21.34 -1.74 -21.94
CA MET A 1015 22.13 -0.52 -22.08
C MET A 1015 23.62 -0.83 -22.15
N VAL A 1016 24.32 -0.03 -22.95
CA VAL A 1016 25.78 0.03 -22.94
C VAL A 1016 26.19 1.42 -22.48
N GLN A 1017 26.98 1.47 -21.41
CA GLN A 1017 27.56 2.72 -20.92
C GLN A 1017 29.06 2.74 -21.12
N ALA A 1018 29.58 3.82 -21.72
CA ALA A 1018 31.01 4.09 -21.81
C ALA A 1018 31.35 5.31 -20.97
N ASN A 1019 32.10 5.09 -19.88
CA ASN A 1019 32.37 6.08 -18.82
C ASN A 1019 31.07 6.68 -18.23
N GLY A 1020 30.03 5.84 -18.11
CA GLY A 1020 28.71 6.23 -17.61
C GLY A 1020 27.81 6.98 -18.58
N VAL A 1021 28.26 7.24 -19.81
CA VAL A 1021 27.42 7.79 -20.87
C VAL A 1021 26.72 6.64 -21.57
N ASP A 1022 25.39 6.69 -21.64
CA ASP A 1022 24.59 5.78 -22.46
C ASP A 1022 24.98 5.96 -23.93
N VAL A 1023 25.60 4.92 -24.50
CA VAL A 1023 25.97 4.85 -25.92
C VAL A 1023 25.11 3.84 -26.68
N PHE A 1024 24.26 3.10 -25.97
CA PHE A 1024 23.19 2.25 -26.49
C PHE A 1024 22.12 2.08 -25.41
N ASN A 1025 20.85 2.12 -25.79
CA ASN A 1025 19.71 1.87 -24.91
C ASN A 1025 18.57 1.30 -25.76
N GLN A 1026 18.10 0.10 -25.43
CA GLN A 1026 16.99 -0.55 -26.13
C GLN A 1026 16.13 -1.34 -25.15
N LEU A 1027 14.81 -1.12 -25.21
CA LEU A 1027 13.82 -1.91 -24.50
C LEU A 1027 13.31 -3.05 -25.39
N LEU A 1028 13.31 -4.28 -24.86
CA LEU A 1028 12.63 -5.43 -25.45
C LEU A 1028 11.50 -5.89 -24.53
N THR A 1029 10.32 -6.12 -25.08
CA THR A 1029 9.10 -6.53 -24.33
C THR A 1029 8.65 -7.95 -24.61
N GLY A 1030 9.40 -8.72 -25.41
CA GLY A 1030 9.13 -10.13 -25.68
C GLY A 1030 10.28 -10.82 -26.42
N PRO A 1031 10.24 -12.16 -26.54
CA PRO A 1031 11.24 -12.93 -27.28
C PRO A 1031 10.97 -12.87 -28.80
N ASP A 1032 11.22 -11.73 -29.44
CA ASP A 1032 10.96 -11.46 -30.87
C ASP A 1032 12.21 -11.56 -31.76
N GLY A 1033 13.25 -12.26 -31.30
CA GLY A 1033 14.49 -12.51 -32.01
C GLY A 1033 15.70 -11.68 -31.54
N TRP A 1034 16.80 -11.78 -32.28
CA TRP A 1034 18.05 -11.08 -31.97
C TRP A 1034 18.09 -9.67 -32.58
N HIS A 1035 18.22 -8.67 -31.72
CA HIS A 1035 18.36 -7.27 -32.12
C HIS A 1035 19.84 -6.88 -32.16
N PRO A 1036 20.42 -6.60 -33.34
CA PRO A 1036 21.84 -6.25 -33.45
C PRO A 1036 22.09 -4.83 -32.92
N GLY A 1037 23.17 -4.69 -32.15
CA GLY A 1037 23.66 -3.41 -31.64
C GLY A 1037 25.09 -3.14 -32.07
N THR A 1038 25.41 -1.88 -32.37
CA THR A 1038 26.77 -1.43 -32.68
C THR A 1038 27.03 -0.09 -32.03
N VAL A 1039 28.17 0.04 -31.36
CA VAL A 1039 28.58 1.23 -30.61
C VAL A 1039 29.98 1.64 -31.04
N ASP A 1040 30.16 2.94 -31.33
CA ASP A 1040 31.46 3.55 -31.59
C ASP A 1040 32.17 3.90 -30.27
N LEU A 1041 33.35 3.33 -30.07
CA LEU A 1041 34.21 3.55 -28.91
C LEU A 1041 35.49 4.33 -29.26
N SER A 1042 35.61 4.84 -30.48
CA SER A 1042 36.84 5.47 -31.01
C SER A 1042 37.30 6.67 -30.17
N ARG A 1043 36.36 7.37 -29.52
CA ARG A 1043 36.65 8.48 -28.56
C ARG A 1043 37.50 8.05 -27.36
N HIS A 1044 37.57 6.75 -27.08
CA HIS A 1044 38.32 6.16 -25.97
C HIS A 1044 39.62 5.47 -26.41
N ALA A 1045 40.01 5.58 -27.69
CA ALA A 1045 41.25 4.98 -28.21
C ALA A 1045 42.49 5.42 -27.41
N GLY A 1046 43.31 4.46 -26.99
CA GLY A 1046 44.54 4.69 -26.22
C GLY A 1046 44.32 5.07 -24.75
N ARG A 1047 43.06 5.14 -24.28
CA ARG A 1047 42.70 5.62 -22.94
C ARG A 1047 42.06 4.51 -22.09
N PRO A 1048 42.12 4.62 -20.75
CA PRO A 1048 41.27 3.82 -19.87
C PRO A 1048 39.79 4.09 -20.16
N VAL A 1049 38.98 3.03 -20.11
CA VAL A 1049 37.52 3.08 -20.27
C VAL A 1049 36.86 2.21 -19.22
N LEU A 1050 35.76 2.70 -18.65
CA LEU A 1050 34.80 1.88 -17.93
C LEU A 1050 33.64 1.58 -18.88
N LEU A 1051 33.58 0.36 -19.38
CA LEU A 1051 32.47 -0.11 -20.22
C LEU A 1051 31.53 -0.95 -19.37
N SER A 1052 30.25 -0.61 -19.34
CA SER A 1052 29.24 -1.30 -18.53
C SER A 1052 28.17 -1.89 -19.46
N LEU A 1053 27.91 -3.19 -19.33
CA LEU A 1053 26.76 -3.84 -19.95
C LEU A 1053 25.68 -4.00 -18.89
N ILE A 1054 24.51 -3.43 -19.14
CA ILE A 1054 23.44 -3.28 -18.15
C ILE A 1054 22.18 -3.93 -18.68
N VAL A 1055 21.52 -4.72 -17.84
CA VAL A 1055 20.13 -5.12 -18.06
C VAL A 1055 19.30 -4.62 -16.88
N ASP A 1056 18.28 -3.83 -17.17
CA ASP A 1056 17.29 -3.31 -16.24
C ASP A 1056 15.95 -4.03 -16.45
N SER A 1057 15.30 -4.43 -15.37
CA SER A 1057 13.93 -4.99 -15.42
C SER A 1057 12.93 -3.84 -15.51
N GLU A 1058 12.07 -3.83 -16.52
CA GLU A 1058 10.98 -2.83 -16.61
C GLU A 1058 9.73 -3.34 -15.88
N GLY A 1059 9.92 -3.88 -14.66
CA GLY A 1059 8.87 -4.50 -13.86
C GLY A 1059 9.29 -5.85 -13.27
N GLN A 1060 8.45 -6.88 -13.42
CA GLN A 1060 8.73 -8.17 -12.82
C GLN A 1060 9.78 -8.98 -13.58
N TYR A 1061 10.84 -9.39 -12.90
CA TYR A 1061 11.99 -10.08 -13.50
C TYR A 1061 11.79 -11.56 -13.82
N ASN A 1062 10.70 -12.22 -13.38
CA ASN A 1062 10.61 -13.69 -13.27
C ASN A 1062 10.97 -14.47 -14.55
N PHE A 1063 10.81 -13.84 -15.71
CA PHE A 1063 11.06 -14.43 -17.02
C PHE A 1063 11.97 -13.58 -17.91
N ASP A 1064 12.66 -12.59 -17.36
CA ASP A 1064 13.48 -11.64 -18.13
C ASP A 1064 14.54 -12.35 -18.97
N TRP A 1065 15.22 -13.35 -18.41
CA TRP A 1065 16.10 -14.27 -19.15
C TRP A 1065 16.96 -13.61 -20.25
N ALA A 1066 17.45 -12.40 -19.99
CA ALA A 1066 18.07 -11.54 -20.98
C ALA A 1066 19.41 -12.10 -21.48
N ARG A 1067 19.73 -11.83 -22.75
CA ARG A 1067 20.90 -12.38 -23.45
C ARG A 1067 21.64 -11.31 -24.22
N TRP A 1068 22.96 -11.26 -24.02
CA TRP A 1068 23.90 -10.55 -24.88
C TRP A 1068 24.60 -11.57 -25.79
N GLY A 1069 24.36 -11.49 -27.09
CA GLY A 1069 24.98 -12.33 -28.10
C GLY A 1069 26.27 -11.69 -28.63
N GLN A 1070 27.38 -12.43 -28.52
CA GLN A 1070 28.69 -12.10 -29.08
C GLN A 1070 29.16 -10.64 -28.88
N PRO A 1071 29.21 -10.12 -27.63
CA PRO A 1071 29.69 -8.76 -27.36
C PRO A 1071 31.20 -8.64 -27.60
N ILE A 1072 31.59 -8.20 -28.80
CA ILE A 1072 32.98 -8.19 -29.26
C ILE A 1072 33.40 -6.77 -29.66
N ILE A 1073 34.52 -6.31 -29.11
CA ILE A 1073 35.18 -5.05 -29.52
C ILE A 1073 36.23 -5.36 -30.59
N ARG A 1074 36.19 -4.64 -31.69
CA ARG A 1074 37.14 -4.72 -32.80
C ARG A 1074 37.74 -3.35 -33.10
N ALA A 1075 38.92 -3.35 -33.69
CA ALA A 1075 39.51 -2.16 -34.29
C ALA A 1075 39.63 -2.37 -35.81
N GLU A 1076 39.48 -1.27 -36.55
CA GLU A 1076 39.77 -1.17 -37.99
C GLU A 1076 41.02 -0.31 -38.24
#